data_AF-A0A354WT54-F1
#
_entry.id   AF-A0A354WT54-F1
#
_cell.length_a   1.000
_cell.length_b   1.000
_cell.length_c   1.000
_cell.angle_alpha   90.00
_cell.angle_beta   90.00
_cell.angle_gamma   90.00
#
_symmetry.space_group_name_H-M   'P 1'
#
loop_
_entity.id
_entity.type
_entity.pdbx_description
1 polymer ?
#
loop_
_entity_poly.entity_id
_entity_poly.type
_entity_poly.pdbx_seq_one_letter_code
_entity_poly.pdbx_strand_id
1 'polypeptide(L)'
;MGNAWKWIVLAGLGSLAMGQSVFASDINPMKQHHDSEKLKIQEIMKAPVVRDEARQSDARALGRELLLTGQGVTEEMKRNIGELAVEDAQARVIENIPINKARTTLVSTAGDYEAMKMRYHMRSQMLPAWEQEKARLLNELAAAGSGKTAAESEKAAMDKAYEAAYKAREKVVLFYQGEFDPDQLAPYKKTSDQTLETLHQAAVLYALHSHGFHGSTASPEVMTLANQYAKTMTLAMDDEIQVKLLGKRLGQVKADYEKATLNYEKLYAKEISRCSNSGNGILIPNGNVQAVSVATAGGASAVTGNTGSGVPTNPGILPRSKEERDDLRKDLQQKMDALYSEDLSRLAARRVQYANELEDLGYFDKESSTDQSMVQTQPLSLPEKKFRIDGEARVDYGAHHGEETIGDRARARVRIYGDLNLDDNWHFISMLENEKILSGRGDDNWMDIDRYYLTGKVGSTRVDAGAFGSYLAEGNIYDSKFTGVRVTGETPFSYMAEAGTTSQTGFAAALEASKPFGIYTLGAGLYRFDMESGGQQRNIYMVNLHRPLGLYDFGAMGLLGEDKTKSDKGYVFTLARGEDRTWERGNTYYFLKYYHQPYTTYVSHTMEGMADYMHGFKGFGGGIHYTVAPNWLLQGEYYSLKDLENGANNHTIWVALSYYFSNYISN
;
A
#
# COMPACT_ATOMS: atom_id res chain seq x y z
N MET A 1 1.47 -33.80 -34.91
CA MET A 1 1.80 -32.42 -35.29
C MET A 1 0.53 -31.58 -35.18
N GLY A 2 0.58 -30.50 -34.39
CA GLY A 2 -0.31 -29.34 -34.55
C GLY A 2 -1.53 -29.23 -33.63
N ASN A 3 -1.46 -28.25 -32.73
CA ASN A 3 -2.55 -27.37 -32.28
C ASN A 3 -3.35 -27.74 -31.01
N ALA A 4 -2.72 -27.45 -29.87
CA ALA A 4 -3.33 -26.64 -28.80
C ALA A 4 -2.25 -25.59 -28.45
N TRP A 5 -2.52 -24.30 -28.26
CA TRP A 5 -3.06 -23.72 -27.03
C TRP A 5 -3.40 -22.24 -27.32
N LYS A 6 -4.61 -21.81 -26.93
CA LYS A 6 -5.03 -20.42 -26.74
C LYS A 6 -4.79 -20.05 -25.27
N TRP A 7 -4.09 -18.95 -24.97
CA TRP A 7 -4.32 -18.10 -23.78
C TRP A 7 -3.90 -16.67 -24.15
N ILE A 8 -4.87 -15.77 -24.32
CA ILE A 8 -5.30 -14.71 -23.38
C ILE A 8 -4.23 -13.62 -23.17
N VAL A 9 -4.56 -12.47 -23.73
CA VAL A 9 -3.92 -11.15 -23.59
C VAL A 9 -4.80 -10.32 -22.65
N LEU A 10 -4.22 -9.75 -21.59
CA LEU A 10 -4.61 -8.49 -20.90
C LEU A 10 -3.56 -8.26 -19.79
N ALA A 11 -2.67 -7.27 -19.95
CA ALA A 11 -2.76 -5.89 -19.40
C ALA A 11 -2.41 -5.82 -17.90
N GLY A 12 -1.61 -4.89 -17.39
CA GLY A 12 -0.91 -3.76 -17.97
C GLY A 12 -0.09 -3.06 -16.88
N LEU A 13 0.89 -2.27 -17.34
CA LEU A 13 1.47 -1.07 -16.69
C LEU A 13 1.60 -1.09 -15.16
N GLY A 14 2.68 -1.73 -14.69
CA GLY A 14 3.29 -1.47 -13.39
C GLY A 14 4.40 -0.43 -13.54
N SER A 15 4.35 0.60 -12.70
CA SER A 15 5.35 1.62 -12.46
C SER A 15 6.76 1.04 -12.44
N LEU A 16 7.67 1.57 -13.27
CA LEU A 16 9.11 1.37 -13.15
C LEU A 16 9.57 2.02 -11.83
N ALA A 17 9.52 1.27 -10.73
CA ALA A 17 10.48 1.47 -9.66
C ALA A 17 11.82 1.01 -10.22
N MET A 18 12.82 1.90 -10.22
CA MET A 18 14.19 1.52 -10.58
C MET A 18 14.68 0.53 -9.53
N GLY A 19 14.49 -0.76 -9.81
CA GLY A 19 15.08 -1.83 -9.03
C GLY A 19 16.59 -1.72 -9.14
N GLN A 20 17.25 -1.40 -8.04
CA GLN A 20 18.64 -1.81 -7.86
C GLN A 20 18.66 -3.33 -8.03
N SER A 21 19.19 -3.79 -9.17
CA SER A 21 19.46 -5.19 -9.45
C SER A 21 20.38 -5.72 -8.36
N VAL A 22 19.84 -6.51 -7.45
CA VAL A 22 20.61 -7.22 -6.42
C VAL A 22 21.16 -8.46 -7.11
N PHE A 23 22.49 -8.55 -7.27
CA PHE A 23 23.18 -9.74 -7.77
C PHE A 23 23.74 -10.57 -6.58
N ALA A 24 24.20 -11.80 -6.85
CA ALA A 24 24.05 -13.00 -6.01
C ALA A 24 24.87 -13.15 -4.71
N SER A 25 25.87 -12.32 -4.43
CA SER A 25 26.71 -12.54 -3.25
C SER A 25 25.96 -12.24 -1.93
N ASP A 26 25.19 -11.15 -1.89
CA ASP A 26 24.60 -10.57 -0.67
C ASP A 26 23.12 -10.13 -0.86
N ILE A 27 22.22 -11.06 -1.19
CA ILE A 27 20.77 -10.79 -1.13
C ILE A 27 20.39 -10.44 0.31
N ASN A 28 20.02 -9.18 0.53
CA ASN A 28 19.61 -8.66 1.84
C ASN A 28 18.23 -9.23 2.24
N PRO A 29 18.16 -10.10 3.27
CA PRO A 29 16.90 -10.71 3.70
C PRO A 29 15.82 -9.69 4.09
N MET A 30 16.21 -8.58 4.72
CA MET A 30 15.28 -7.51 5.13
C MET A 30 14.63 -6.85 3.92
N LYS A 31 15.40 -6.58 2.86
CA LYS A 31 14.88 -5.98 1.63
C LYS A 31 13.85 -6.92 0.98
N GLN A 32 14.18 -8.20 0.89
CA GLN A 32 13.29 -9.21 0.31
C GLN A 32 11.97 -9.34 1.10
N HIS A 33 12.06 -9.39 2.43
CA HIS A 33 10.89 -9.42 3.29
C HIS A 33 9.98 -8.19 3.08
N HIS A 34 10.56 -6.98 3.09
CA HIS A 34 9.81 -5.74 2.86
C HIS A 34 9.17 -5.66 1.47
N ASP A 35 9.86 -6.11 0.43
CA ASP A 35 9.32 -6.05 -0.93
C ASP A 35 8.18 -7.09 -1.13
N SER A 36 8.25 -8.24 -0.45
CA SER A 36 7.15 -9.23 -0.44
C SER A 36 5.85 -8.67 0.13
N GLU A 37 5.93 -7.95 1.24
CA GLU A 37 4.76 -7.41 1.94
C GLU A 37 4.17 -6.22 1.18
N LYS A 38 5.03 -5.34 0.62
CA LYS A 38 4.56 -4.29 -0.30
C LYS A 38 3.82 -4.85 -1.51
N LEU A 39 4.29 -5.98 -2.07
CA LEU A 39 3.63 -6.59 -3.22
C LEU A 39 2.28 -7.20 -2.83
N LYS A 40 2.19 -7.89 -1.68
CA LYS A 40 0.90 -8.38 -1.15
C LYS A 40 -0.10 -7.22 -0.99
N ILE A 41 0.33 -6.12 -0.40
CA ILE A 41 -0.50 -4.90 -0.26
C ILE A 41 -0.89 -4.33 -1.64
N GLN A 42 0.04 -4.32 -2.61
CA GLN A 42 -0.26 -3.86 -3.97
C GLN A 42 -1.17 -4.80 -4.75
N GLU A 43 -1.09 -6.11 -4.55
CA GLU A 43 -1.94 -7.11 -5.21
C GLU A 43 -3.36 -7.06 -4.67
N ILE A 44 -3.50 -6.92 -3.35
CA ILE A 44 -4.76 -6.58 -2.68
C ILE A 44 -5.35 -5.31 -3.32
N MET A 45 -4.54 -4.26 -3.48
CA MET A 45 -4.96 -2.99 -4.11
C MET A 45 -5.22 -3.08 -5.63
N LYS A 46 -4.78 -4.14 -6.32
CA LYS A 46 -4.89 -4.32 -7.78
C LYS A 46 -5.92 -5.37 -8.21
N ALA A 47 -6.57 -6.06 -7.26
CA ALA A 47 -7.66 -6.97 -7.56
C ALA A 47 -8.74 -6.26 -8.41
N PRO A 48 -9.29 -6.90 -9.45
CA PRO A 48 -10.30 -6.28 -10.29
C PRO A 48 -11.47 -5.84 -9.41
N VAL A 49 -11.86 -4.57 -9.53
CA VAL A 49 -13.13 -4.07 -8.99
C VAL A 49 -14.23 -4.90 -9.65
N VAL A 50 -14.65 -5.95 -8.97
CA VAL A 50 -15.92 -6.62 -9.21
C VAL A 50 -16.95 -5.50 -9.23
N ARG A 51 -17.77 -5.42 -10.28
CA ARG A 51 -18.96 -4.55 -10.26
C ARG A 51 -19.80 -5.07 -9.09
N ASP A 52 -19.71 -4.37 -7.98
CA ASP A 52 -20.09 -4.96 -6.71
C ASP A 52 -21.60 -4.83 -6.53
N GLU A 53 -22.32 -5.92 -6.74
CA GLU A 53 -23.72 -6.05 -6.34
C GLU A 53 -23.90 -5.73 -4.84
N ALA A 54 -22.84 -5.78 -4.03
CA ALA A 54 -22.82 -5.34 -2.64
C ALA A 54 -23.09 -3.83 -2.47
N ARG A 55 -22.63 -2.95 -3.37
CA ARG A 55 -22.84 -1.50 -3.24
C ARG A 55 -24.28 -1.05 -3.54
N GLN A 56 -25.00 -1.80 -4.37
CA GLN A 56 -26.46 -1.64 -4.51
C GLN A 56 -27.22 -2.22 -3.30
N SER A 57 -26.61 -3.17 -2.59
CA SER A 57 -27.12 -3.68 -1.32
C SER A 57 -27.05 -2.62 -0.21
N ASP A 58 -26.05 -1.73 -0.25
CA ASP A 58 -25.80 -0.72 0.79
C ASP A 58 -26.82 0.43 0.77
N ALA A 59 -27.24 0.87 -0.42
CA ALA A 59 -28.36 1.80 -0.59
C ALA A 59 -29.70 1.16 -0.18
N ARG A 60 -29.86 -0.16 -0.38
CA ARG A 60 -31.01 -0.92 0.10
C ARG A 60 -30.96 -1.17 1.61
N ALA A 61 -29.78 -1.24 2.22
CA ALA A 61 -29.60 -1.35 3.66
C ALA A 61 -29.97 -0.04 4.38
N LEU A 62 -29.58 1.11 3.82
CA LEU A 62 -30.07 2.43 4.24
C LEU A 62 -31.61 2.49 4.19
N GLY A 63 -32.20 2.00 3.09
CA GLY A 63 -33.65 1.90 2.94
C GLY A 63 -34.34 0.99 3.96
N ARG A 64 -33.63 0.00 4.55
CA ARG A 64 -34.12 -0.87 5.63
C ARG A 64 -34.00 -0.22 7.00
N GLU A 65 -32.91 0.49 7.29
CA GLU A 65 -32.77 1.31 8.50
C GLU A 65 -33.84 2.41 8.57
N LEU A 66 -34.14 3.03 7.42
CA LEU A 66 -35.19 4.04 7.26
C LEU A 66 -36.62 3.48 7.32
N LEU A 67 -36.81 2.17 7.09
CA LEU A 67 -38.11 1.50 7.27
C LEU A 67 -38.44 1.30 8.76
N LEU A 68 -37.43 1.22 9.62
CA LEU A 68 -37.59 1.04 11.06
C LEU A 68 -38.03 2.32 11.79
N THR A 69 -37.85 3.51 11.19
CA THR A 69 -38.32 4.80 11.75
C THR A 69 -39.83 5.02 11.57
N GLY A 70 -40.52 4.19 10.78
CA GLY A 70 -41.98 4.23 10.60
C GLY A 70 -42.47 5.30 9.61
N GLN A 71 -43.30 4.87 8.65
CA GLN A 71 -44.15 5.61 7.67
C GLN A 71 -43.67 6.90 6.96
N GLY A 72 -42.50 7.48 7.25
CA GLY A 72 -42.10 8.80 6.77
C GLY A 72 -41.34 8.84 5.43
N VAL A 73 -40.80 7.72 4.93
CA VAL A 73 -39.99 7.71 3.69
C VAL A 73 -40.79 7.07 2.56
N THR A 74 -41.32 7.91 1.66
CA THR A 74 -42.07 7.47 0.48
C THR A 74 -41.16 6.73 -0.51
N GLU A 75 -41.69 5.77 -1.27
CA GLU A 75 -40.96 5.08 -2.35
C GLU A 75 -40.38 6.07 -3.39
N GLU A 76 -41.01 7.23 -3.53
CA GLU A 76 -40.54 8.35 -4.35
C GLU A 76 -39.19 8.91 -3.87
N MET A 77 -39.00 9.05 -2.56
CA MET A 77 -37.75 9.56 -1.98
C MET A 77 -36.59 8.58 -2.20
N LYS A 78 -36.85 7.27 -2.12
CA LYS A 78 -35.88 6.19 -2.42
C LYS A 78 -35.45 6.21 -3.89
N ARG A 79 -36.41 6.47 -4.80
CA ARG A 79 -36.16 6.57 -6.24
C ARG A 79 -35.36 7.82 -6.61
N ASN A 80 -35.71 8.97 -6.03
CA ASN A 80 -35.05 10.25 -6.31
C ASN A 80 -33.57 10.27 -5.91
N ILE A 81 -33.17 9.61 -4.83
CA ILE A 81 -31.75 9.48 -4.42
C ILE A 81 -30.94 8.68 -5.47
N GLY A 82 -31.50 7.57 -5.94
CA GLY A 82 -30.88 6.74 -6.98
C GLY A 82 -30.84 7.44 -8.34
N GLU A 83 -31.88 8.20 -8.70
CA GLU A 83 -31.96 8.96 -9.95
C GLU A 83 -31.01 10.16 -9.96
N LEU A 84 -30.85 10.90 -8.85
CA LEU A 84 -29.94 12.07 -8.78
C LEU A 84 -28.48 11.69 -9.02
N ALA A 85 -28.03 10.57 -8.43
CA ALA A 85 -26.68 10.03 -8.61
C ALA A 85 -26.39 9.61 -10.07
N VAL A 86 -27.45 9.18 -10.78
CA VAL A 86 -27.39 8.76 -12.18
C VAL A 86 -27.51 9.98 -13.12
N GLU A 87 -28.31 10.99 -12.78
CA GLU A 87 -28.50 12.23 -13.55
C GLU A 87 -27.26 13.14 -13.51
N ASP A 88 -26.58 13.27 -12.36
CA ASP A 88 -25.31 14.00 -12.23
C ASP A 88 -24.22 13.45 -13.16
N ALA A 89 -24.23 12.13 -13.34
CA ALA A 89 -23.34 11.39 -14.22
C ALA A 89 -23.74 11.42 -15.72
N GLN A 90 -24.98 11.77 -16.04
CA GLN A 90 -25.56 11.69 -17.39
C GLN A 90 -25.65 13.05 -18.11
N ALA A 91 -25.62 14.17 -17.39
CA ALA A 91 -25.94 15.51 -17.92
C ALA A 91 -24.94 16.13 -18.93
N ARG A 92 -23.91 15.42 -19.42
CA ARG A 92 -22.97 15.96 -20.43
C ARG A 92 -22.48 14.81 -21.31
N VAL A 93 -22.86 14.74 -22.58
CA VAL A 93 -22.50 13.63 -23.49
C VAL A 93 -21.91 14.18 -24.79
N ILE A 94 -20.72 13.69 -25.17
CA ILE A 94 -20.35 13.28 -26.55
C ILE A 94 -19.39 12.06 -26.44
N GLU A 95 -19.50 11.12 -27.38
CA GLU A 95 -18.88 9.79 -27.40
C GLU A 95 -17.34 9.79 -27.57
N ASN A 96 -16.60 9.36 -26.54
CA ASN A 96 -15.19 8.95 -26.64
C ASN A 96 -14.83 7.92 -25.53
N ILE A 97 -13.99 6.92 -25.80
CA ILE A 97 -13.65 5.80 -24.89
C ILE A 97 -12.97 6.26 -23.57
N PRO A 98 -12.00 7.20 -23.57
CA PRO A 98 -11.43 7.74 -22.33
C PRO A 98 -12.44 8.56 -21.51
N ILE A 99 -13.38 9.23 -22.17
CA ILE A 99 -14.49 9.93 -21.52
C ILE A 99 -15.44 8.92 -20.87
N ASN A 100 -15.70 7.78 -21.50
CA ASN A 100 -16.53 6.72 -20.91
C ASN A 100 -15.88 6.13 -19.65
N LYS A 101 -14.55 5.93 -19.62
CA LYS A 101 -13.85 5.50 -18.39
C LYS A 101 -13.92 6.57 -17.30
N ALA A 102 -13.67 7.84 -17.64
CA ALA A 102 -13.81 8.96 -16.70
C ALA A 102 -15.25 9.13 -16.19
N ARG A 103 -16.24 8.86 -17.04
CA ARG A 103 -17.67 8.85 -16.70
C ARG A 103 -17.99 7.72 -15.74
N THR A 104 -17.57 6.49 -16.01
CA THR A 104 -17.78 5.36 -15.08
C THR A 104 -17.16 5.65 -13.72
N THR A 105 -15.97 6.25 -13.69
CA THR A 105 -15.35 6.70 -12.43
C THR A 105 -16.16 7.79 -11.75
N LEU A 106 -16.65 8.81 -12.48
CA LEU A 106 -17.48 9.88 -11.93
C LEU A 106 -18.82 9.36 -11.39
N VAL A 107 -19.50 8.44 -12.09
CA VAL A 107 -20.75 7.81 -11.64
C VAL A 107 -20.52 7.04 -10.35
N SER A 108 -19.44 6.27 -10.28
CA SER A 108 -19.08 5.49 -9.09
C SER A 108 -18.80 6.42 -7.92
N THR A 109 -17.93 7.42 -8.09
CA THR A 109 -17.54 8.30 -6.99
C THR A 109 -18.69 9.21 -6.53
N ALA A 110 -19.62 9.59 -7.42
CA ALA A 110 -20.83 10.32 -7.05
C ALA A 110 -21.80 9.45 -6.23
N GLY A 111 -22.02 8.19 -6.64
CA GLY A 111 -22.83 7.24 -5.88
C GLY A 111 -22.23 6.93 -4.51
N ASP A 112 -20.92 6.70 -4.47
CA ASP A 112 -20.17 6.45 -3.22
C ASP A 112 -20.24 7.69 -2.29
N TYR A 113 -20.15 8.91 -2.84
CA TYR A 113 -20.27 10.16 -2.08
C TYR A 113 -21.67 10.36 -1.47
N GLU A 114 -22.73 10.21 -2.25
CA GLU A 114 -24.10 10.42 -1.75
C GLU A 114 -24.50 9.32 -0.74
N ALA A 115 -24.13 8.06 -0.97
CA ALA A 115 -24.37 6.99 0.00
C ALA A 115 -23.64 7.24 1.34
N MET A 116 -22.37 7.64 1.28
CA MET A 116 -21.56 7.96 2.46
C MET A 116 -22.13 9.15 3.23
N LYS A 117 -22.52 10.20 2.51
CA LYS A 117 -23.12 11.41 3.07
C LYS A 117 -24.42 11.11 3.81
N MET A 118 -25.29 10.30 3.22
CA MET A 118 -26.56 9.90 3.82
C MET A 118 -26.36 9.13 5.13
N ARG A 119 -25.43 8.16 5.16
CA ARG A 119 -25.13 7.38 6.36
C ARG A 119 -24.48 8.20 7.46
N TYR A 120 -23.50 9.03 7.09
CA TYR A 120 -22.90 9.97 8.03
C TYR A 120 -23.97 10.85 8.68
N HIS A 121 -24.88 11.40 7.87
CA HIS A 121 -25.96 12.23 8.36
C HIS A 121 -26.91 11.46 9.30
N MET A 122 -27.39 10.27 8.92
CA MET A 122 -28.25 9.44 9.77
C MET A 122 -27.60 9.11 11.12
N ARG A 123 -26.36 8.63 11.12
CA ARG A 123 -25.60 8.31 12.35
C ARG A 123 -25.38 9.55 13.21
N SER A 124 -25.09 10.71 12.59
CA SER A 124 -24.92 11.97 13.31
C SER A 124 -26.21 12.45 14.00
N GLN A 125 -27.37 12.22 13.38
CA GLN A 125 -28.68 12.57 13.95
C GLN A 125 -29.16 11.59 15.02
N MET A 126 -28.60 10.37 15.08
CA MET A 126 -28.87 9.41 16.16
C MET A 126 -28.24 9.83 17.49
N LEU A 127 -27.12 10.56 17.49
CA LEU A 127 -26.41 10.93 18.72
C LEU A 127 -27.31 11.71 19.72
N PRO A 128 -28.06 12.75 19.32
CA PRO A 128 -29.01 13.40 20.22
C PRO A 128 -30.16 12.48 20.70
N ALA A 129 -30.60 11.53 19.87
CA ALA A 129 -31.65 10.57 20.25
C ALA A 129 -31.16 9.61 21.34
N TRP A 130 -29.89 9.18 21.28
CA TRP A 130 -29.27 8.41 22.35
C TRP A 130 -29.19 9.18 23.67
N GLU A 131 -28.85 10.47 23.64
CA GLU A 131 -28.86 11.31 24.84
C GLU A 131 -30.26 11.43 25.45
N GLN A 132 -31.28 11.63 24.61
CA GLN A 132 -32.68 11.68 25.06
C GLN A 132 -33.11 10.36 25.69
N GLU A 133 -32.75 9.22 25.09
CA GLU A 133 -33.11 7.91 25.59
C GLU A 133 -32.40 7.56 26.91
N LYS A 134 -31.10 7.89 27.02
CA LYS A 134 -30.36 7.80 28.30
C LYS A 134 -31.05 8.62 29.39
N ALA A 135 -31.42 9.86 29.09
CA ALA A 135 -32.13 10.72 30.04
C ALA A 135 -33.51 10.17 30.43
N ARG A 136 -34.28 9.61 29.47
CA ARG A 136 -35.57 8.97 29.72
C ARG A 136 -35.43 7.80 30.70
N LEU A 137 -34.49 6.89 30.44
CA LEU A 137 -34.25 5.71 31.28
C LEU A 137 -33.81 6.10 32.70
N LEU A 138 -32.93 7.10 32.84
CA LEU A 138 -32.54 7.60 34.16
C LEU A 138 -33.71 8.27 34.90
N ASN A 139 -34.59 8.99 34.21
CA ASN A 139 -35.79 9.58 34.82
C ASN A 139 -36.79 8.52 35.29
N GLU A 140 -36.96 7.42 34.55
CA GLU A 140 -37.81 6.28 34.96
C GLU A 140 -37.23 5.54 36.18
N LEU A 141 -35.91 5.36 36.21
CA LEU A 141 -35.20 4.85 37.39
C LEU A 141 -35.36 5.79 38.59
N ALA A 142 -35.30 7.10 38.38
CA ALA A 142 -35.52 8.09 39.44
C ALA A 142 -36.94 8.06 40.00
N ALA A 143 -37.95 7.78 39.16
CA ALA A 143 -39.33 7.64 39.60
C ALA A 143 -39.56 6.37 40.44
N ALA A 144 -38.75 5.33 40.24
CA ALA A 144 -38.78 4.09 41.02
C ALA A 144 -37.94 4.15 42.32
N GLY A 145 -36.97 5.07 42.41
CA GLY A 145 -36.00 5.18 43.50
C GLY A 145 -36.40 6.17 44.60
N SER A 146 -35.61 6.23 45.68
CA SER A 146 -35.88 7.07 46.87
C SER A 146 -35.11 8.40 46.89
N GLY A 147 -34.26 8.68 45.89
CA GLY A 147 -33.55 9.95 45.75
C GLY A 147 -32.10 9.82 45.24
N LYS A 148 -31.54 10.93 44.76
CA LYS A 148 -30.18 11.00 44.20
C LYS A 148 -29.12 10.85 45.31
N THR A 149 -28.36 9.77 45.29
CA THR A 149 -27.11 9.63 46.05
C THR A 149 -25.91 9.97 45.15
N ALA A 150 -24.89 10.63 45.69
CA ALA A 150 -23.71 11.05 44.94
C ALA A 150 -22.85 9.85 44.52
N ALA A 151 -23.17 9.27 43.36
CA ALA A 151 -22.46 8.15 42.73
C ALA A 151 -21.25 8.63 41.90
N GLU A 152 -20.43 9.54 42.46
CA GLU A 152 -19.30 10.13 41.74
C GLU A 152 -18.21 9.10 41.43
N SER A 153 -17.96 8.16 42.34
CA SER A 153 -17.02 7.04 42.13
C SER A 153 -17.47 6.10 41.01
N GLU A 154 -18.74 5.73 41.00
CA GLU A 154 -19.34 4.84 39.99
C GLU A 154 -19.41 5.53 38.63
N LYS A 155 -19.69 6.84 38.60
CA LYS A 155 -19.60 7.63 37.36
C LYS A 155 -18.18 7.62 36.80
N ALA A 156 -17.17 7.87 37.64
CA ALA A 156 -15.77 7.84 37.20
C ALA A 156 -15.34 6.45 36.71
N ALA A 157 -15.84 5.38 37.35
CA ALA A 157 -15.59 4.01 36.91
C ALA A 157 -16.26 3.72 35.55
N MET A 158 -17.50 4.17 35.36
CA MET A 158 -18.23 4.07 34.09
C MET A 158 -17.53 4.86 32.97
N ASP A 159 -17.14 6.11 33.21
CA ASP A 159 -16.44 6.96 32.23
C ASP A 159 -15.11 6.32 31.80
N LYS A 160 -14.36 5.75 32.76
CA LYS A 160 -13.13 5.01 32.47
C LYS A 160 -13.39 3.73 31.64
N ALA A 161 -14.45 3.00 31.97
CA ALA A 161 -14.84 1.81 31.20
C ALA A 161 -15.29 2.18 29.78
N TYR A 162 -16.00 3.31 29.63
CA TYR A 162 -16.41 3.86 28.34
C TYR A 162 -15.21 4.19 27.46
N GLU A 163 -14.21 4.91 27.99
CA GLU A 163 -13.00 5.21 27.21
C GLU A 163 -12.23 3.94 26.77
N ALA A 164 -12.16 2.93 27.64
CA ALA A 164 -11.49 1.68 27.34
C ALA A 164 -12.23 0.90 26.25
N ALA A 165 -13.55 0.78 26.39
CA ALA A 165 -14.43 0.14 25.40
C ALA A 165 -14.38 0.89 24.06
N TYR A 166 -14.46 2.22 24.06
CA TYR A 166 -14.38 3.05 22.87
C TYR A 166 -13.09 2.78 22.10
N LYS A 167 -11.93 2.81 22.78
CA LYS A 167 -10.62 2.58 22.15
C LYS A 167 -10.47 1.16 21.61
N ALA A 168 -10.98 0.16 22.33
CA ALA A 168 -10.91 -1.24 21.88
C ALA A 168 -11.84 -1.48 20.69
N ARG A 169 -13.06 -0.95 20.74
CA ARG A 169 -14.07 -1.06 19.70
C ARG A 169 -13.66 -0.30 18.43
N GLU A 170 -13.13 0.92 18.57
CA GLU A 170 -12.59 1.69 17.45
C GLU A 170 -11.50 0.90 16.71
N LYS A 171 -10.62 0.19 17.42
CA LYS A 171 -9.62 -0.69 16.78
C LYS A 171 -10.27 -1.81 15.97
N VAL A 172 -11.29 -2.48 16.51
CA VAL A 172 -12.01 -3.54 15.77
C VAL A 172 -12.61 -2.98 14.48
N VAL A 173 -13.25 -1.81 14.53
CA VAL A 173 -13.82 -1.16 13.35
C VAL A 173 -12.72 -0.71 12.37
N LEU A 174 -11.58 -0.22 12.87
CA LEU A 174 -10.41 0.15 12.05
C LEU A 174 -9.73 -1.04 11.36
N PHE A 175 -9.78 -2.23 11.94
CA PHE A 175 -9.21 -3.45 11.36
C PHE A 175 -10.14 -4.15 10.35
N TYR A 176 -11.43 -3.85 10.35
CA TYR A 176 -12.38 -4.49 9.45
C TYR A 176 -12.38 -3.79 8.08
N GLN A 177 -11.42 -4.15 7.23
CA GLN A 177 -11.55 -4.04 5.78
C GLN A 177 -11.84 -5.45 5.29
N GLY A 178 -12.70 -5.61 4.28
CA GLY A 178 -13.14 -6.91 3.74
C GLY A 178 -12.03 -7.80 3.13
N GLU A 179 -10.78 -7.62 3.56
CA GLU A 179 -9.55 -8.23 3.05
C GLU A 179 -8.61 -8.76 4.16
N PHE A 180 -8.97 -8.64 5.46
CA PHE A 180 -8.11 -9.15 6.55
C PHE A 180 -8.48 -10.56 7.02
N ASP A 181 -7.45 -11.33 7.35
CA ASP A 181 -7.53 -12.68 7.93
C ASP A 181 -8.25 -12.64 9.30
N PRO A 182 -9.35 -13.42 9.49
CA PRO A 182 -10.05 -13.53 10.78
C PRO A 182 -9.14 -13.79 11.98
N ASP A 183 -8.01 -14.49 11.77
CA ASP A 183 -7.07 -14.83 12.83
C ASP A 183 -6.28 -13.60 13.34
N GLN A 184 -6.10 -12.58 12.51
CA GLN A 184 -5.46 -11.32 12.91
C GLN A 184 -6.40 -10.42 13.72
N LEU A 185 -7.73 -10.55 13.53
CA LEU A 185 -8.75 -9.79 14.24
C LEU A 185 -9.09 -10.37 15.62
N ALA A 186 -8.92 -11.68 15.80
CA ALA A 186 -9.25 -12.41 17.02
C ALA A 186 -8.78 -11.77 18.34
N PRO A 187 -7.51 -11.31 18.49
CA PRO A 187 -7.07 -10.67 19.74
C PRO A 187 -7.79 -9.35 20.02
N TYR A 188 -8.03 -8.53 18.99
CA TYR A 188 -8.72 -7.24 19.13
C TYR A 188 -10.20 -7.42 19.46
N LYS A 189 -10.86 -8.41 18.83
CA LYS A 189 -12.25 -8.76 19.13
C LYS A 189 -12.37 -9.20 20.59
N LYS A 190 -11.49 -10.10 21.04
CA LYS A 190 -11.46 -10.55 22.44
C LYS A 190 -11.29 -9.38 23.42
N THR A 191 -10.39 -8.44 23.14
CA THR A 191 -10.22 -7.25 23.99
C THR A 191 -11.46 -6.35 23.97
N SER A 192 -12.06 -6.12 22.79
CA SER A 192 -13.30 -5.35 22.64
C SER A 192 -14.43 -5.96 23.47
N ASP A 193 -14.67 -7.26 23.33
CA ASP A 193 -15.74 -7.97 24.04
C ASP A 193 -15.55 -7.87 25.57
N GLN A 194 -14.32 -8.02 26.06
CA GLN A 194 -14.00 -7.86 27.48
C GLN A 194 -14.27 -6.43 27.99
N THR A 195 -13.87 -5.42 27.22
CA THR A 195 -14.09 -4.01 27.60
C THR A 195 -15.56 -3.61 27.53
N LEU A 196 -16.33 -4.15 26.57
CA LEU A 196 -17.76 -3.93 26.44
C LEU A 196 -18.53 -4.53 27.62
N GLU A 197 -18.17 -5.74 28.05
CA GLU A 197 -18.74 -6.36 29.25
C GLU A 197 -18.44 -5.52 30.51
N THR A 198 -17.22 -4.99 30.61
CA THR A 198 -16.82 -4.11 31.73
C THR A 198 -17.63 -2.80 31.73
N LEU A 199 -17.83 -2.20 30.55
CA LEU A 199 -18.69 -1.01 30.40
C LEU A 199 -20.14 -1.32 30.79
N HIS A 200 -20.68 -2.45 30.32
CA HIS A 200 -22.05 -2.86 30.63
C HIS A 200 -22.26 -2.95 32.14
N GLN A 201 -21.38 -3.66 32.84
CA GLN A 201 -21.43 -3.81 34.30
C GLN A 201 -21.30 -2.45 35.03
N ALA A 202 -20.35 -1.60 34.62
CA ALA A 202 -20.16 -0.29 35.22
C ALA A 202 -21.36 0.64 35.00
N ALA A 203 -21.97 0.62 33.82
CA ALA A 203 -23.14 1.41 33.48
C ALA A 203 -24.39 0.96 34.25
N VAL A 204 -24.61 -0.35 34.41
CA VAL A 204 -25.69 -0.90 35.26
C VAL A 204 -25.51 -0.45 36.71
N LEU A 205 -24.30 -0.58 37.26
CA LEU A 205 -24.00 -0.16 38.64
C LEU A 205 -24.24 1.33 38.84
N TYR A 206 -23.75 2.16 37.91
CA TYR A 206 -23.98 3.60 37.95
C TYR A 206 -25.47 3.95 37.92
N ALA A 207 -26.25 3.34 37.01
CA ALA A 207 -27.68 3.60 36.86
C ALA A 207 -28.47 3.25 38.15
N LEU A 208 -28.15 2.13 38.79
CA LEU A 208 -28.78 1.69 40.03
C LEU A 208 -28.38 2.55 41.23
N HIS A 209 -27.08 2.75 41.46
CA HIS A 209 -26.56 3.46 42.64
C HIS A 209 -26.87 4.96 42.61
N SER A 210 -26.94 5.57 41.43
CA SER A 210 -27.34 6.98 41.30
C SER A 210 -28.79 7.26 41.69
N HIS A 211 -29.61 6.20 41.83
CA HIS A 211 -31.03 6.27 42.19
C HIS A 211 -31.38 5.48 43.45
N GLY A 212 -30.38 5.13 44.27
CA GLY A 212 -30.56 4.57 45.61
C GLY A 212 -30.80 3.05 45.67
N PHE A 213 -30.54 2.32 44.58
CA PHE A 213 -30.63 0.87 44.55
C PHE A 213 -29.28 0.23 44.85
N HIS A 214 -29.16 -0.48 45.97
CA HIS A 214 -27.94 -1.21 46.35
C HIS A 214 -28.26 -2.70 46.58
N GLY A 215 -27.61 -3.60 45.85
CA GLY A 215 -27.76 -5.06 46.01
C GLY A 215 -29.13 -5.62 45.58
N SER A 216 -29.60 -6.69 46.24
CA SER A 216 -30.83 -7.46 45.92
C SER A 216 -32.16 -6.72 46.16
N THR A 217 -32.14 -5.39 46.19
CA THR A 217 -33.29 -4.51 46.46
C THR A 217 -33.97 -4.01 45.18
N ALA A 218 -33.35 -4.21 44.02
CA ALA A 218 -33.91 -3.82 42.72
C ALA A 218 -34.96 -4.83 42.25
N SER A 219 -36.16 -4.34 41.89
CA SER A 219 -37.17 -5.17 41.23
C SER A 219 -36.70 -5.62 39.84
N PRO A 220 -37.28 -6.68 39.26
CA PRO A 220 -36.98 -7.07 37.88
C PRO A 220 -37.15 -5.94 36.87
N GLU A 221 -38.12 -5.04 37.10
CA GLU A 221 -38.37 -3.86 36.26
C GLU A 221 -37.21 -2.84 36.36
N VAL A 222 -36.73 -2.55 37.58
CA VAL A 222 -35.58 -1.66 37.80
C VAL A 222 -34.30 -2.23 37.19
N MET A 223 -34.08 -3.54 37.32
CA MET A 223 -32.95 -4.21 36.67
C MET A 223 -33.06 -4.17 35.13
N THR A 224 -34.27 -4.26 34.59
CA THR A 224 -34.51 -4.12 33.14
C THR A 224 -34.14 -2.72 32.66
N LEU A 225 -34.56 -1.67 33.36
CA LEU A 225 -34.23 -0.28 33.03
C LEU A 225 -32.72 -0.01 33.11
N ALA A 226 -32.03 -0.53 34.12
CA ALA A 226 -30.58 -0.39 34.25
C ALA A 226 -29.81 -1.11 33.13
N ASN A 227 -30.24 -2.31 32.75
CA ASN A 227 -29.67 -3.03 31.60
C ASN A 227 -29.95 -2.30 30.28
N GLN A 228 -31.15 -1.75 30.11
CA GLN A 228 -31.48 -0.92 28.95
C GLN A 228 -30.56 0.31 28.88
N TYR A 229 -30.32 0.99 29.99
CA TYR A 229 -29.39 2.13 30.05
C TYR A 229 -27.97 1.74 29.60
N ALA A 230 -27.44 0.63 30.11
CA ALA A 230 -26.12 0.13 29.73
C ALA A 230 -26.03 -0.24 28.23
N LYS A 231 -27.09 -0.83 27.67
CA LYS A 231 -27.17 -1.11 26.23
C LYS A 231 -27.25 0.16 25.39
N THR A 232 -28.01 1.16 25.83
CA THR A 232 -28.07 2.48 25.17
C THR A 232 -26.67 3.11 25.11
N MET A 233 -25.87 2.98 26.16
CA MET A 233 -24.48 3.48 26.18
C MET A 233 -23.61 2.78 25.12
N THR A 234 -23.69 1.45 24.99
CA THR A 234 -22.92 0.71 23.98
C THR A 234 -23.34 1.06 22.55
N LEU A 235 -24.65 1.15 22.28
CA LEU A 235 -25.17 1.53 20.96
C LEU A 235 -24.81 2.98 20.58
N ALA A 236 -24.88 3.90 21.55
CA ALA A 236 -24.44 5.28 21.37
C ALA A 236 -22.95 5.37 21.04
N MET A 237 -22.12 4.61 21.76
CA MET A 237 -20.67 4.52 21.53
C MET A 237 -20.34 4.00 20.13
N ASP A 238 -21.05 2.97 19.66
CA ASP A 238 -20.88 2.44 18.31
C ASP A 238 -21.23 3.51 17.26
N ASP A 239 -22.33 4.24 17.41
CA ASP A 239 -22.70 5.34 16.51
C ASP A 239 -21.68 6.50 16.58
N GLU A 240 -21.11 6.84 17.74
CA GLU A 240 -20.05 7.85 17.87
C GLU A 240 -18.78 7.46 17.10
N ILE A 241 -18.36 6.19 17.22
CA ILE A 241 -17.23 5.64 16.46
C ILE A 241 -17.53 5.72 14.96
N GLN A 242 -18.74 5.32 14.54
CA GLN A 242 -19.14 5.39 13.14
C GLN A 242 -19.16 6.83 12.60
N VAL A 243 -19.73 7.79 13.33
CA VAL A 243 -19.74 9.21 12.94
C VAL A 243 -18.32 9.75 12.76
N LYS A 244 -17.41 9.41 13.68
CA LYS A 244 -15.99 9.80 13.59
C LYS A 244 -15.34 9.25 12.32
N LEU A 245 -15.50 7.95 12.06
CA LEU A 245 -14.86 7.27 10.94
C LEU A 245 -15.48 7.66 9.59
N LEU A 246 -16.81 7.66 9.49
CA LEU A 246 -17.57 8.10 8.31
C LEU A 246 -17.27 9.57 8.00
N GLY A 247 -17.15 10.44 9.01
CA GLY A 247 -16.83 11.86 8.83
C GLY A 247 -15.45 12.08 8.19
N LYS A 248 -14.42 11.37 8.68
CA LYS A 248 -13.08 11.40 8.08
C LYS A 248 -13.12 10.93 6.61
N ARG A 249 -13.89 9.88 6.31
CA ARG A 249 -13.99 9.30 4.97
C ARG A 249 -14.84 10.14 4.02
N LEU A 250 -15.91 10.77 4.49
CA LEU A 250 -16.73 11.71 3.71
C LEU A 250 -15.86 12.82 3.12
N GLY A 251 -14.87 13.32 3.87
CA GLY A 251 -13.89 14.27 3.36
C GLY A 251 -13.03 13.72 2.22
N GLN A 252 -12.60 12.45 2.30
CA GLN A 252 -11.80 11.79 1.27
C GLN A 252 -12.62 11.48 0.01
N VAL A 253 -13.80 10.88 0.17
CA VAL A 253 -14.71 10.53 -0.93
C VAL A 253 -15.18 11.80 -1.66
N LYS A 254 -15.41 12.89 -0.91
CA LYS A 254 -15.66 14.21 -1.50
C LYS A 254 -14.49 14.67 -2.38
N ALA A 255 -13.25 14.55 -1.91
CA ALA A 255 -12.06 14.92 -2.69
C ALA A 255 -11.89 14.05 -3.95
N ASP A 256 -12.18 12.75 -3.86
CA ASP A 256 -12.16 11.83 -5.01
C ASP A 256 -13.25 12.16 -6.04
N TYR A 257 -14.45 12.48 -5.56
CA TYR A 257 -15.54 12.99 -6.40
C TYR A 257 -15.17 14.30 -7.11
N GLU A 258 -14.60 15.27 -6.38
CA GLU A 258 -14.12 16.54 -6.93
C GLU A 258 -13.02 16.32 -7.99
N LYS A 259 -12.07 15.41 -7.72
CA LYS A 259 -10.99 15.05 -8.64
C LYS A 259 -11.51 14.34 -9.89
N ALA A 260 -12.46 13.41 -9.75
CA ALA A 260 -13.12 12.74 -10.87
C ALA A 260 -13.88 13.76 -11.74
N THR A 261 -14.57 14.71 -11.10
CA THR A 261 -15.27 15.82 -11.76
C THR A 261 -14.30 16.67 -12.57
N LEU A 262 -13.20 17.14 -11.97
CA LEU A 262 -12.16 17.92 -12.66
C LEU A 262 -11.54 17.17 -13.84
N ASN A 263 -11.26 15.86 -13.69
CA ASN A 263 -10.70 15.05 -14.76
C ASN A 263 -11.70 14.89 -15.91
N TYR A 264 -12.98 14.64 -15.60
CA TYR A 264 -14.05 14.57 -16.57
C TYR A 264 -14.20 15.88 -17.34
N GLU A 265 -14.25 17.02 -16.64
CA GLU A 265 -14.38 18.36 -17.25
C GLU A 265 -13.19 18.69 -18.17
N LYS A 266 -11.96 18.33 -17.79
CA LYS A 266 -10.77 18.49 -18.64
C LYS A 266 -10.85 17.68 -19.93
N LEU A 267 -11.24 16.40 -19.83
CA LEU A 267 -11.36 15.52 -21.00
C LEU A 267 -12.51 15.97 -21.91
N TYR A 268 -13.62 16.41 -21.33
CA TYR A 268 -14.77 16.95 -22.04
C TYR A 268 -14.43 18.24 -22.79
N ALA A 269 -13.75 19.20 -22.14
CA ALA A 269 -13.31 20.44 -22.77
C ALA A 269 -12.32 20.19 -23.94
N LYS A 270 -11.45 19.19 -23.79
CA LYS A 270 -10.51 18.76 -24.84
C LYS A 270 -11.23 18.16 -26.05
N GLU A 271 -12.32 17.42 -25.83
CA GLU A 271 -13.12 16.83 -26.90
C GLU A 271 -13.93 17.89 -27.65
N ILE A 272 -14.56 18.84 -26.95
CA ILE A 272 -15.22 20.01 -27.56
C ILE A 272 -14.22 20.78 -28.44
N SER A 273 -13.01 21.03 -27.92
CA SER A 273 -11.96 21.70 -28.68
C SER A 273 -11.51 20.92 -29.93
N ARG A 274 -11.58 19.58 -29.88
CA ARG A 274 -11.26 18.69 -31.02
C ARG A 274 -12.36 18.74 -32.08
N CYS A 275 -13.62 18.68 -31.68
CA CYS A 275 -14.78 18.78 -32.57
C CYS A 275 -14.89 20.18 -33.21
N SER A 276 -14.50 21.24 -32.51
CA SER A 276 -14.41 22.59 -33.09
C SER A 276 -13.27 22.75 -34.10
N ASN A 277 -12.21 21.94 -34.02
CA ASN A 277 -11.04 22.01 -34.91
C ASN A 277 -11.05 21.00 -36.06
N SER A 278 -11.95 20.00 -36.06
CA SER A 278 -12.12 19.06 -37.18
C SER A 278 -13.06 19.56 -38.29
N GLY A 279 -13.59 20.78 -38.15
CA GLY A 279 -14.35 21.46 -39.19
C GLY A 279 -13.45 22.03 -40.29
N ASN A 280 -13.07 21.21 -41.27
CA ASN A 280 -12.72 21.73 -42.58
C ASN A 280 -13.16 20.77 -43.69
N GLY A 281 -14.13 21.19 -44.50
CA GLY A 281 -14.35 20.55 -45.79
C GLY A 281 -15.71 20.66 -46.49
N ILE A 282 -16.54 21.70 -46.30
CA ILE A 282 -17.48 22.10 -47.38
C ILE A 282 -17.50 23.62 -47.51
N LEU A 283 -16.99 24.08 -48.66
CA LEU A 283 -17.12 25.43 -49.19
C LEU A 283 -18.60 25.78 -49.37
N ILE A 284 -19.06 26.86 -48.75
CA ILE A 284 -20.22 27.63 -49.22
C ILE A 284 -19.73 29.06 -49.47
N PRO A 285 -19.82 29.59 -50.70
CA PRO A 285 -19.35 30.94 -50.99
C PRO A 285 -20.37 31.99 -50.49
N ASN A 286 -19.82 33.06 -49.93
CA ASN A 286 -20.44 34.34 -49.56
C ASN A 286 -21.26 34.44 -48.27
N GLY A 287 -20.76 35.28 -47.35
CA GLY A 287 -21.63 36.19 -46.58
C GLY A 287 -21.53 36.11 -45.05
N ASN A 288 -20.71 37.00 -44.49
CA ASN A 288 -20.80 37.60 -43.15
C ASN A 288 -20.72 36.73 -41.88
N VAL A 289 -19.62 36.96 -41.16
CA VAL A 289 -19.41 36.65 -39.74
C VAL A 289 -20.42 37.43 -38.89
N GLN A 290 -21.22 36.73 -38.09
CA GLN A 290 -21.75 37.28 -36.85
C GLN A 290 -21.65 36.24 -35.73
N ALA A 291 -20.86 36.59 -34.71
CA ALA A 291 -20.93 35.98 -33.40
C ALA A 291 -22.32 36.22 -32.81
N VAL A 292 -23.00 35.18 -32.33
CA VAL A 292 -24.17 35.35 -31.48
C VAL A 292 -24.16 34.36 -30.33
N SER A 293 -24.18 34.97 -29.15
CA SER A 293 -24.45 34.48 -27.80
C SER A 293 -25.64 33.51 -27.70
N VAL A 294 -25.50 32.46 -26.89
CA VAL A 294 -26.64 31.65 -26.46
C VAL A 294 -27.05 32.07 -25.05
N ALA A 295 -28.13 32.85 -24.98
CA ALA A 295 -28.95 33.02 -23.80
C ALA A 295 -30.39 32.57 -24.12
N THR A 296 -30.90 31.67 -23.27
CA THR A 296 -32.28 31.49 -22.79
C THR A 296 -33.48 31.35 -23.74
N ALA A 297 -34.23 30.26 -23.47
CA ALA A 297 -35.70 30.11 -23.42
C ALA A 297 -36.48 29.57 -24.64
N GLY A 298 -37.06 28.37 -24.45
CA GLY A 298 -38.52 28.14 -24.44
C GLY A 298 -39.27 27.89 -25.78
N GLY A 299 -40.11 26.86 -25.79
CA GLY A 299 -41.33 26.81 -26.63
C GLY A 299 -41.47 25.59 -27.54
N ALA A 300 -42.60 24.88 -27.40
CA ALA A 300 -42.94 23.61 -28.05
C ALA A 300 -43.59 23.75 -29.45
N SER A 301 -43.39 22.75 -30.33
CA SER A 301 -44.44 22.14 -31.20
C SER A 301 -43.92 21.07 -32.18
N ALA A 302 -44.45 19.85 -32.02
CA ALA A 302 -45.04 18.92 -33.00
C ALA A 302 -44.49 18.71 -34.44
N VAL A 303 -44.22 17.41 -34.74
CA VAL A 303 -44.56 16.63 -35.97
C VAL A 303 -43.69 16.94 -37.22
N THR A 304 -43.10 16.05 -38.03
CA THR A 304 -43.34 14.67 -38.58
C THR A 304 -41.99 14.19 -39.16
N GLY A 305 -41.52 12.94 -39.03
CA GLY A 305 -41.76 11.89 -40.04
C GLY A 305 -40.48 11.38 -40.74
N ASN A 306 -40.21 10.08 -40.58
CA ASN A 306 -39.51 9.13 -41.46
C ASN A 306 -38.01 8.76 -41.31
N THR A 307 -37.81 7.59 -40.67
CA THR A 307 -37.02 6.39 -41.06
C THR A 307 -35.51 6.47 -41.35
N GLY A 308 -34.72 5.80 -40.48
CA GLY A 308 -33.43 5.23 -40.85
C GLY A 308 -32.61 4.66 -39.68
N SER A 309 -32.66 3.33 -39.49
CA SER A 309 -31.74 2.49 -38.71
C SER A 309 -31.66 2.67 -37.18
N GLY A 310 -32.28 1.74 -36.46
CA GLY A 310 -32.42 1.74 -35.00
C GLY A 310 -31.18 1.23 -34.25
N VAL A 311 -30.61 2.11 -33.44
CA VAL A 311 -30.06 1.79 -32.11
C VAL A 311 -31.24 1.85 -31.13
N PRO A 312 -31.39 0.94 -30.16
CA PRO A 312 -32.47 1.06 -29.18
C PRO A 312 -32.17 2.27 -28.27
N THR A 313 -32.89 3.37 -28.50
CA THR A 313 -33.02 4.45 -27.51
C THR A 313 -33.98 3.97 -26.43
N ASN A 314 -33.48 3.81 -25.21
CA ASN A 314 -34.32 3.65 -24.04
C ASN A 314 -35.12 4.96 -23.84
N PRO A 315 -36.44 4.93 -23.61
CA PRO A 315 -37.25 6.13 -23.54
C PRO A 315 -37.06 6.88 -22.20
N GLY A 316 -36.55 8.11 -22.31
CA GLY A 316 -36.98 9.30 -21.57
C GLY A 316 -37.03 9.30 -20.04
N ILE A 317 -35.93 9.71 -19.42
CA ILE A 317 -35.97 10.77 -18.39
C ILE A 317 -35.12 11.90 -18.98
N LEU A 318 -35.73 13.06 -19.26
CA LEU A 318 -34.96 14.25 -19.59
C LEU A 318 -34.15 14.61 -18.33
N PRO A 319 -32.81 14.76 -18.42
CA PRO A 319 -32.01 15.08 -17.25
C PRO A 319 -32.44 16.44 -16.68
N ARG A 320 -32.69 16.47 -15.37
CA ARG A 320 -32.98 17.70 -14.63
C ARG A 320 -31.89 18.74 -14.86
N SER A 321 -32.29 20.01 -15.00
CA SER A 321 -31.38 21.15 -15.07
C SER A 321 -30.49 21.23 -13.82
N LYS A 322 -29.41 22.01 -13.86
CA LYS A 322 -28.54 22.20 -12.67
C LYS A 322 -29.34 22.77 -11.50
N GLU A 323 -30.22 23.73 -11.77
CA GLU A 323 -31.11 24.34 -10.77
C GLU A 323 -32.11 23.31 -10.22
N GLU A 324 -32.72 22.49 -11.07
CA GLU A 324 -33.65 21.42 -10.62
C GLU A 324 -32.96 20.35 -9.76
N ARG A 325 -31.69 20.03 -10.03
CA ARG A 325 -30.89 19.11 -9.19
C ARG A 325 -30.47 19.73 -7.87
N ASP A 326 -30.08 21.00 -7.88
CA ASP A 326 -29.70 21.75 -6.68
C ASP A 326 -30.92 21.98 -5.77
N ASP A 327 -32.10 22.22 -6.35
CA ASP A 327 -33.36 22.37 -5.63
C ASP A 327 -33.88 21.03 -5.09
N LEU A 328 -33.78 19.95 -5.86
CA LEU A 328 -34.07 18.60 -5.35
C LEU A 328 -33.11 18.19 -4.23
N ARG A 329 -31.83 18.59 -4.30
CA ARG A 329 -30.86 18.36 -3.20
C ARG A 329 -31.25 19.11 -1.94
N LYS A 330 -31.69 20.38 -2.07
CA LYS A 330 -32.20 21.16 -0.94
C LYS A 330 -33.49 20.56 -0.40
N ASP A 331 -34.42 20.14 -1.26
CA ASP A 331 -35.68 19.50 -0.86
C ASP A 331 -35.44 18.17 -0.13
N LEU A 332 -34.53 17.32 -0.62
CA LEU A 332 -34.12 16.09 0.07
C LEU A 332 -33.47 16.39 1.42
N GLN A 333 -32.55 17.37 1.48
CA GLN A 333 -31.95 17.81 2.74
C GLN A 333 -33.02 18.32 3.71
N GLN A 334 -33.97 19.11 3.23
CA GLN A 334 -35.00 19.73 4.06
C GLN A 334 -36.06 18.72 4.51
N LYS A 335 -36.43 17.73 3.67
CA LYS A 335 -37.27 16.59 4.04
C LYS A 335 -36.57 15.66 5.03
N MET A 336 -35.26 15.48 4.88
CA MET A 336 -34.42 14.78 5.86
C MET A 336 -34.17 15.59 7.13
N ASP A 337 -34.21 16.91 7.12
CA ASP A 337 -34.14 17.69 8.36
C ASP A 337 -35.52 17.70 9.05
N ALA A 338 -36.62 17.60 8.26
CA ALA A 338 -38.00 17.60 8.75
C ALA A 338 -38.50 16.24 9.26
N LEU A 339 -37.86 15.13 8.90
CA LEU A 339 -38.27 13.77 9.27
C LEU A 339 -37.84 13.31 10.68
N TYR A 340 -36.98 14.03 11.42
CA TYR A 340 -36.15 13.35 12.43
C TYR A 340 -35.85 14.12 13.73
N SER A 341 -36.82 14.13 14.65
CA SER A 341 -36.45 14.11 16.07
C SER A 341 -37.28 13.07 16.82
N GLU A 342 -38.60 13.12 16.69
CA GLU A 342 -39.50 12.19 17.37
C GLU A 342 -39.34 10.74 16.86
N ASP A 343 -39.16 10.53 15.56
CA ASP A 343 -39.02 9.19 14.98
C ASP A 343 -37.63 8.55 15.24
N LEU A 344 -36.56 9.35 15.37
CA LEU A 344 -35.25 8.84 15.81
C LEU A 344 -35.26 8.46 17.29
N SER A 345 -35.90 9.26 18.13
CA SER A 345 -36.06 8.93 19.55
C SER A 345 -36.91 7.67 19.74
N ARG A 346 -37.97 7.50 18.92
CA ARG A 346 -38.74 6.24 18.88
C ARG A 346 -37.91 5.06 18.39
N LEU A 347 -37.07 5.25 17.37
CA LEU A 347 -36.18 4.19 16.87
C LEU A 347 -35.16 3.80 17.94
N ALA A 348 -34.51 4.76 18.59
CA ALA A 348 -33.57 4.53 19.68
C ALA A 348 -34.24 3.73 20.82
N ALA A 349 -35.41 4.16 21.28
CA ALA A 349 -36.17 3.47 22.31
C ALA A 349 -36.52 2.03 21.93
N ARG A 350 -36.96 1.79 20.67
CA ARG A 350 -37.26 0.42 20.20
C ARG A 350 -36.02 -0.47 20.10
N ARG A 351 -34.89 0.06 19.61
CA ARG A 351 -33.63 -0.69 19.51
C ARG A 351 -33.14 -1.14 20.88
N VAL A 352 -33.34 -0.30 21.90
CA VAL A 352 -33.00 -0.63 23.30
C VAL A 352 -34.00 -1.61 23.89
N GLN A 353 -35.30 -1.39 23.68
CA GLN A 353 -36.37 -2.24 24.21
C GLN A 353 -36.25 -3.69 23.73
N TYR A 354 -35.95 -3.89 22.44
CA TYR A 354 -35.84 -5.20 21.80
C TYR A 354 -34.38 -5.65 21.60
N ALA A 355 -33.44 -5.09 22.36
CA ALA A 355 -32.03 -5.32 22.10
C ALA A 355 -31.63 -6.80 22.19
N ASN A 356 -32.19 -7.57 23.12
CA ASN A 356 -31.91 -9.01 23.23
C ASN A 356 -32.43 -9.76 22.00
N GLU A 357 -33.66 -9.48 21.59
CA GLU A 357 -34.29 -10.13 20.44
C GLU A 357 -33.58 -9.75 19.13
N LEU A 358 -33.13 -8.51 19.01
CA LEU A 358 -32.34 -8.04 17.88
C LEU A 358 -30.95 -8.70 17.85
N GLU A 359 -30.32 -8.88 19.01
CA GLU A 359 -29.06 -9.59 19.16
C GLU A 359 -29.19 -11.08 18.79
N ASP A 360 -30.22 -11.77 19.28
CA ASP A 360 -30.54 -13.16 18.93
C ASP A 360 -30.84 -13.35 17.43
N LEU A 361 -31.40 -12.32 16.79
CA LEU A 361 -31.64 -12.28 15.34
C LEU A 361 -30.39 -11.90 14.52
N GLY A 362 -29.26 -11.62 15.17
CA GLY A 362 -28.02 -11.17 14.53
C GLY A 362 -28.12 -9.79 13.87
N TYR A 363 -29.07 -8.96 14.30
CA TYR A 363 -29.32 -7.64 13.70
C TYR A 363 -28.10 -6.73 13.84
N PHE A 364 -27.55 -6.59 15.05
CA PHE A 364 -26.42 -5.70 15.33
C PHE A 364 -25.11 -6.17 14.68
N ASP A 365 -24.92 -7.49 14.54
CA ASP A 365 -23.79 -8.06 13.80
C ASP A 365 -23.88 -7.76 12.31
N LYS A 366 -25.08 -7.87 11.74
CA LYS A 366 -25.33 -7.55 10.33
C LYS A 366 -25.21 -6.05 10.06
N GLU A 367 -25.70 -5.22 10.96
CA GLU A 367 -25.53 -3.76 10.92
C GLU A 367 -24.04 -3.40 11.00
N SER A 368 -23.32 -3.94 11.98
CA SER A 368 -21.88 -3.73 12.15
C SER A 368 -21.09 -4.17 10.91
N SER A 369 -21.41 -5.34 10.35
CA SER A 369 -20.77 -5.84 9.13
C SER A 369 -21.04 -4.95 7.92
N THR A 370 -22.28 -4.43 7.80
CA THR A 370 -22.64 -3.49 6.74
C THR A 370 -21.85 -2.19 6.91
N ASP A 371 -21.86 -1.60 8.10
CA ASP A 371 -21.12 -0.37 8.40
C ASP A 371 -19.62 -0.56 8.16
N GLN A 372 -19.02 -1.64 8.64
CA GLN A 372 -17.62 -1.97 8.42
C GLN A 372 -17.28 -2.15 6.92
N SER A 373 -18.19 -2.72 6.12
CA SER A 373 -17.97 -2.86 4.67
C SER A 373 -17.95 -1.51 3.93
N MET A 374 -18.60 -0.48 4.48
CA MET A 374 -18.62 0.87 3.90
C MET A 374 -17.53 1.78 4.46
N VAL A 375 -17.01 1.48 5.66
CA VAL A 375 -15.85 2.17 6.22
C VAL A 375 -14.57 1.49 5.73
N GLN A 376 -14.04 1.92 4.58
CA GLN A 376 -12.69 1.53 4.17
C GLN A 376 -11.67 2.33 5.01
N THR A 377 -11.04 1.68 6.00
CA THR A 377 -10.38 2.41 7.09
C THR A 377 -8.91 2.79 6.95
N GLN A 378 -8.06 2.21 6.11
CA GLN A 378 -6.60 2.21 6.37
C GLN A 378 -6.29 1.60 7.76
N PRO A 379 -5.74 0.37 7.82
CA PRO A 379 -5.42 -0.24 9.09
C PRO A 379 -4.51 0.71 9.88
N LEU A 380 -4.67 0.76 11.20
CA LEU A 380 -3.65 1.39 12.05
C LEU A 380 -2.31 0.83 11.62
N SER A 381 -1.33 1.70 11.33
CA SER A 381 0.05 1.26 11.25
C SER A 381 0.35 0.66 12.60
N LEU A 382 0.35 -0.67 12.68
CA LEU A 382 0.75 -1.37 13.88
C LEU A 382 2.10 -0.76 14.26
N PRO A 383 2.32 -0.29 15.50
CA PRO A 383 3.63 0.17 15.90
C PRO A 383 4.61 -0.93 15.52
N GLU A 384 5.59 -0.58 14.69
CA GLU A 384 6.55 -1.56 14.19
C GLU A 384 7.13 -2.28 15.41
N LYS A 385 7.30 -3.60 15.34
CA LYS A 385 7.96 -4.32 16.43
C LYS A 385 9.28 -3.60 16.71
N LYS A 386 9.48 -3.17 17.96
CA LYS A 386 10.68 -2.42 18.37
C LYS A 386 11.98 -3.13 17.96
N PHE A 387 11.95 -4.46 17.91
CA PHE A 387 13.04 -5.26 17.42
C PHE A 387 12.54 -6.34 16.43
N ARG A 388 13.22 -6.43 15.30
CA ARG A 388 12.96 -7.34 14.18
C ARG A 388 14.22 -8.15 13.90
N ILE A 389 14.00 -9.40 13.49
CA ILE A 389 15.08 -10.30 13.08
C ILE A 389 14.74 -10.86 11.71
N ASP A 390 15.70 -10.75 10.81
CA ASP A 390 15.74 -11.44 9.52
C ASP A 390 16.98 -12.31 9.45
N GLY A 391 16.99 -13.30 8.56
CA GLY A 391 18.15 -14.15 8.40
C GLY A 391 18.19 -14.93 7.09
N GLU A 392 19.37 -15.47 6.82
CA GLU A 392 19.66 -16.35 5.69
C GLU A 392 20.42 -17.57 6.22
N ALA A 393 20.00 -18.77 5.82
CA ALA A 393 20.82 -19.97 5.87
C ALA A 393 21.12 -20.42 4.44
N ARG A 394 22.40 -20.53 4.08
CA ARG A 394 22.86 -20.89 2.74
C ARG A 394 23.76 -22.11 2.82
N VAL A 395 23.59 -23.03 1.87
CA VAL A 395 24.60 -24.05 1.55
C VAL A 395 24.99 -23.88 0.09
N ASP A 396 26.28 -23.80 -0.18
CA ASP A 396 26.82 -23.59 -1.52
C ASP A 396 27.99 -24.52 -1.85
N TYR A 397 28.17 -24.77 -3.15
CA TYR A 397 29.27 -25.52 -3.73
C TYR A 397 29.81 -24.79 -4.95
N GLY A 398 31.12 -24.54 -4.96
CA GLY A 398 31.87 -23.97 -6.07
C GLY A 398 32.89 -24.97 -6.60
N ALA A 399 32.85 -25.22 -7.90
CA ALA A 399 33.86 -25.98 -8.62
C ALA A 399 34.70 -25.04 -9.47
N HIS A 400 36.00 -24.98 -9.19
CA HIS A 400 36.92 -23.98 -9.76
C HIS A 400 38.03 -24.71 -10.53
N HIS A 401 38.14 -24.46 -11.83
CA HIS A 401 39.10 -25.12 -12.71
C HIS A 401 39.92 -24.09 -13.48
N GLY A 402 41.23 -24.29 -13.59
CA GLY A 402 42.13 -23.36 -14.28
C GLY A 402 43.51 -23.31 -13.64
N GLU A 403 44.39 -22.46 -14.16
CA GLU A 403 45.76 -22.32 -13.66
C GLU A 403 45.82 -21.59 -12.31
N GLU A 404 44.82 -20.75 -12.00
CA GLU A 404 44.75 -19.95 -10.77
C GLU A 404 43.64 -20.45 -9.81
N THR A 405 43.27 -21.73 -9.92
CA THR A 405 42.18 -22.32 -9.13
C THR A 405 42.46 -22.33 -7.62
N ILE A 406 41.43 -22.04 -6.83
CA ILE A 406 41.40 -22.22 -5.37
C ILE A 406 40.95 -23.63 -4.95
N GLY A 407 40.61 -24.48 -5.91
CA GLY A 407 40.05 -25.82 -5.71
C GLY A 407 38.56 -25.81 -5.35
N ASP A 408 37.92 -26.96 -5.46
CA ASP A 408 36.49 -27.10 -5.16
C ASP A 408 36.21 -26.89 -3.67
N ARG A 409 35.08 -26.23 -3.38
CA ARG A 409 34.68 -25.90 -2.00
C ARG A 409 33.19 -26.04 -1.79
N ALA A 410 32.80 -26.63 -0.66
CA ALA A 410 31.44 -26.62 -0.15
C ALA A 410 31.39 -25.87 1.18
N ARG A 411 30.39 -25.00 1.35
CA ARG A 411 30.26 -24.11 2.49
C ARG A 411 28.81 -24.08 3.00
N ALA A 412 28.65 -23.97 4.31
CA ALA A 412 27.41 -23.56 4.95
C ALA A 412 27.60 -22.19 5.60
N ARG A 413 26.67 -21.27 5.37
CA ARG A 413 26.68 -19.91 5.92
C ARG A 413 25.35 -19.61 6.60
N VAL A 414 25.40 -18.97 7.76
CA VAL A 414 24.23 -18.42 8.43
C VAL A 414 24.46 -16.95 8.68
N ARG A 415 23.47 -16.12 8.31
CA ARG A 415 23.45 -14.69 8.59
C ARG A 415 22.19 -14.33 9.36
N ILE A 416 22.35 -13.49 10.37
CA ILE A 416 21.24 -12.97 11.18
C ILE A 416 21.35 -11.45 11.20
N TYR A 417 20.28 -10.79 10.77
CA TYR A 417 20.13 -9.35 10.73
C TYR A 417 19.21 -8.91 11.86
N GLY A 418 19.71 -8.05 12.73
CA GLY A 418 18.91 -7.38 13.75
C GLY A 418 18.52 -5.98 13.27
N ASP A 419 17.25 -5.62 13.41
CA ASP A 419 16.73 -4.28 13.17
C ASP A 419 16.03 -3.78 14.43
N LEU A 420 16.65 -2.79 15.08
CA LEU A 420 16.11 -2.11 16.25
C LEU A 420 15.57 -0.74 15.84
N ASN A 421 14.24 -0.59 15.84
CA ASN A 421 13.57 0.69 15.65
C ASN A 421 13.76 1.56 16.92
N LEU A 422 14.37 2.73 16.75
CA LEU A 422 14.66 3.68 17.82
C LEU A 422 13.52 4.70 18.01
N ASP A 423 12.99 5.26 16.91
CA ASP A 423 12.01 6.37 16.91
C ASP A 423 11.12 6.46 15.66
N ASP A 424 10.84 5.34 14.99
CA ASP A 424 10.12 5.18 13.71
C ASP A 424 10.80 5.80 12.48
N ASN A 425 11.93 6.51 12.65
CA ASN A 425 12.75 7.01 11.57
C ASN A 425 14.16 6.41 11.58
N TRP A 426 14.80 6.38 12.75
CA TRP A 426 16.14 5.85 12.96
C TRP A 426 16.10 4.40 13.41
N HIS A 427 16.90 3.58 12.74
CA HIS A 427 17.06 2.17 13.01
C HIS A 427 18.52 1.85 13.25
N PHE A 428 18.78 0.99 14.23
CA PHE A 428 20.08 0.37 14.42
C PHE A 428 20.06 -1.02 13.79
N ILE A 429 20.91 -1.22 12.78
CA ILE A 429 21.04 -2.47 12.05
C ILE A 429 22.32 -3.17 12.48
N SER A 430 22.22 -4.47 12.76
CA SER A 430 23.37 -5.34 12.97
C SER A 430 23.29 -6.58 12.09
N MET A 431 24.44 -7.17 11.76
CA MET A 431 24.54 -8.45 11.06
C MET A 431 25.58 -9.34 11.76
N LEU A 432 25.15 -10.55 12.11
CA LEU A 432 25.99 -11.63 12.60
C LEU A 432 26.14 -12.67 11.50
N GLU A 433 27.36 -13.12 11.25
CA GLU A 433 27.67 -14.15 10.26
C GLU A 433 28.42 -15.32 10.90
N ASN A 434 28.03 -16.54 10.51
CA ASN A 434 28.78 -17.76 10.75
C ASN A 434 29.05 -18.45 9.40
N GLU A 435 30.28 -18.88 9.19
CA GLU A 435 30.66 -19.69 8.03
C GLU A 435 31.34 -20.99 8.47
N LYS A 436 30.92 -22.09 7.86
CA LYS A 436 31.50 -23.41 8.06
C LYS A 436 31.89 -24.01 6.71
N ILE A 437 33.15 -24.38 6.56
CA ILE A 437 33.61 -25.15 5.41
C ILE A 437 33.22 -26.61 5.62
N LEU A 438 32.43 -27.15 4.68
CA LEU A 438 31.99 -28.54 4.69
C LEU A 438 33.00 -29.45 3.99
N SER A 439 33.63 -28.95 2.92
CA SER A 439 34.72 -29.61 2.20
C SER A 439 35.53 -28.61 1.39
N GLY A 440 36.79 -28.93 1.09
CA GLY A 440 37.69 -28.06 0.32
C GLY A 440 38.59 -27.22 1.23
N ARG A 441 39.22 -26.18 0.66
CA ARG A 441 40.09 -25.25 1.39
C ARG A 441 39.31 -24.00 1.81
N GLY A 442 39.62 -23.48 2.99
CA GLY A 442 39.02 -22.26 3.55
C GLY A 442 39.10 -22.26 5.07
N ASP A 443 38.69 -21.14 5.66
CA ASP A 443 38.68 -20.98 7.11
C ASP A 443 37.25 -20.97 7.64
N ASP A 444 37.06 -21.58 8.80
CA ASP A 444 35.80 -21.52 9.54
C ASP A 444 35.72 -20.24 10.34
N ASN A 445 34.51 -19.71 10.51
CA ASN A 445 34.20 -18.64 11.42
C ASN A 445 33.10 -19.07 12.39
N TRP A 446 33.25 -18.75 13.68
CA TRP A 446 32.25 -19.05 14.70
C TRP A 446 31.13 -17.99 14.76
N MET A 447 31.43 -16.69 14.73
CA MET A 447 30.45 -15.60 14.78
C MET A 447 31.16 -14.25 14.61
N ASP A 448 31.06 -13.64 13.42
CA ASP A 448 31.56 -12.28 13.18
C ASP A 448 30.43 -11.26 13.14
N ILE A 449 30.69 -10.09 13.73
CA ILE A 449 29.83 -8.92 13.59
C ILE A 449 30.34 -8.12 12.39
N ASP A 450 29.80 -8.41 11.21
CA ASP A 450 30.32 -7.84 9.98
C ASP A 450 29.60 -6.54 9.56
N ARG A 451 28.39 -6.29 10.07
CA ARG A 451 27.67 -5.02 9.85
C ARG A 451 27.09 -4.50 11.15
N TYR A 452 27.25 -3.20 11.40
CA TYR A 452 26.67 -2.49 12.52
C TYR A 452 26.57 -0.99 12.17
N TYR A 453 25.36 -0.47 11.98
CA TYR A 453 25.19 0.90 11.53
C TYR A 453 23.83 1.48 11.95
N LEU A 454 23.78 2.80 12.02
CA LEU A 454 22.54 3.56 12.13
C LEU A 454 22.08 3.95 10.74
N THR A 455 20.79 3.79 10.46
CA THR A 455 20.15 4.26 9.23
C THR A 455 18.90 5.05 9.55
N GLY A 456 18.68 6.15 8.84
CA GLY A 456 17.49 6.98 9.02
C GLY A 456 17.34 8.02 7.94
N LYS A 457 16.19 8.68 7.88
CA LYS A 457 15.95 9.77 6.92
C LYS A 457 16.22 11.13 7.54
N VAL A 458 16.88 11.99 6.76
CA VAL A 458 17.03 13.42 6.99
C VAL A 458 16.45 14.14 5.77
N GLY A 459 15.22 14.63 5.88
CA GLY A 459 14.46 15.13 4.73
C GLY A 459 14.14 14.01 3.73
N SER A 460 14.48 14.22 2.46
CA SER A 460 14.33 13.21 1.39
C SER A 460 15.54 12.26 1.25
N THR A 461 16.59 12.46 2.04
CA THR A 461 17.85 11.70 1.95
C THR A 461 17.90 10.66 3.07
N ARG A 462 18.34 9.44 2.75
CA ARG A 462 18.73 8.44 3.75
C ARG A 462 20.20 8.60 4.11
N VAL A 463 20.49 8.53 5.40
CA VAL A 463 21.84 8.59 5.95
C VAL A 463 22.14 7.27 6.65
N ASP A 464 23.27 6.67 6.30
CA ASP A 464 23.81 5.48 6.96
C ASP A 464 25.16 5.84 7.61
N ALA A 465 25.37 5.45 8.86
CA ALA A 465 26.60 5.71 9.59
C ALA A 465 27.03 4.49 10.40
N GLY A 466 28.25 3.98 10.14
CA GLY A 466 28.80 2.77 10.78
C GLY A 466 29.44 1.83 9.77
N ALA A 467 29.44 0.53 10.07
CA ALA A 467 29.90 -0.52 9.16
C ALA A 467 28.71 -1.12 8.41
N PHE A 468 28.59 -0.83 7.11
CA PHE A 468 27.52 -1.29 6.23
C PHE A 468 28.08 -1.95 4.96
N GLY A 469 27.22 -2.59 4.16
CA GLY A 469 27.61 -3.11 2.85
C GLY A 469 27.56 -1.98 1.81
N SER A 470 28.62 -1.84 1.01
CA SER A 470 28.63 -0.94 -0.14
C SER A 470 28.67 -1.74 -1.44
N TYR A 471 27.84 -1.33 -2.39
CA TYR A 471 27.63 -1.97 -3.69
C TYR A 471 27.75 -0.91 -4.78
N LEU A 472 28.92 -0.83 -5.40
CA LEU A 472 29.32 0.26 -6.29
C LEU A 472 29.37 -0.22 -7.75
N ALA A 473 28.77 0.58 -8.64
CA ALA A 473 28.71 0.30 -10.08
C ALA A 473 28.22 -1.12 -10.39
N GLU A 474 27.02 -1.46 -9.93
CA GLU A 474 26.41 -2.80 -10.08
C GLU A 474 27.31 -3.95 -9.57
N GLY A 475 28.11 -3.67 -8.54
CA GLY A 475 29.02 -4.64 -7.92
C GLY A 475 30.23 -4.97 -8.78
N ASN A 476 30.46 -4.24 -9.88
CA ASN A 476 31.61 -4.46 -10.75
C ASN A 476 32.88 -3.73 -10.26
N ILE A 477 32.74 -2.73 -9.38
CA ILE A 477 33.89 -2.00 -8.79
C ILE A 477 34.17 -2.47 -7.36
N TYR A 478 33.14 -2.47 -6.52
CA TYR A 478 33.26 -2.79 -5.11
C TYR A 478 31.95 -3.39 -4.58
N ASP A 479 32.05 -4.54 -3.91
CA ASP A 479 30.95 -5.16 -3.18
C ASP A 479 31.48 -5.84 -1.91
N SER A 480 31.57 -5.08 -0.81
CA SER A 480 32.05 -5.61 0.48
C SER A 480 31.75 -4.63 1.64
N LYS A 481 32.38 -4.85 2.80
CA LYS A 481 32.24 -4.02 4.01
C LYS A 481 32.84 -2.63 3.82
N PHE A 482 31.99 -1.63 3.97
CA PHE A 482 32.38 -0.22 4.05
C PHE A 482 32.13 0.32 5.46
N THR A 483 33.09 1.02 6.04
CA THR A 483 32.95 1.67 7.35
C THR A 483 33.07 3.17 7.19
N GLY A 484 31.96 3.89 7.40
CA GLY A 484 31.95 5.33 7.20
C GLY A 484 30.54 5.92 7.23
N VAL A 485 30.32 6.91 6.37
CA VAL A 485 29.02 7.57 6.20
C VAL A 485 28.60 7.47 4.74
N ARG A 486 27.33 7.13 4.51
CA ARG A 486 26.69 7.14 3.19
C ARG A 486 25.44 7.99 3.22
N VAL A 487 25.23 8.75 2.15
CA VAL A 487 23.99 9.47 1.87
C VAL A 487 23.42 9.00 0.55
N THR A 488 22.12 8.70 0.52
CA THR A 488 21.40 8.25 -0.68
C THR A 488 20.07 8.98 -0.85
N GLY A 489 19.67 9.23 -2.08
CA GLY A 489 18.37 9.82 -2.39
C GLY A 489 17.99 9.65 -3.86
N GLU A 490 16.74 9.96 -4.19
CA GLU A 490 16.15 9.68 -5.52
C GLU A 490 15.58 10.92 -6.24
N THR A 491 15.52 12.06 -5.55
CA THR A 491 14.91 13.29 -6.07
C THR A 491 15.91 14.44 -6.10
N PRO A 492 16.07 15.16 -7.23
CA PRO A 492 15.39 14.99 -8.53
C PRO A 492 16.02 13.93 -9.46
N PHE A 493 17.07 13.25 -9.01
CA PHE A 493 17.74 12.13 -9.67
C PHE A 493 18.26 11.18 -8.57
N SER A 494 18.61 9.95 -8.94
CA SER A 494 19.21 9.01 -7.98
C SER A 494 20.65 9.42 -7.70
N TYR A 495 21.04 9.51 -6.43
CA TYR A 495 22.41 9.80 -6.02
C TYR A 495 22.82 8.98 -4.81
N MET A 496 24.12 8.71 -4.75
CA MET A 496 24.77 8.06 -3.63
C MET A 496 26.14 8.71 -3.44
N ALA A 497 26.45 9.11 -2.21
CA ALA A 497 27.78 9.57 -1.85
C ALA A 497 28.20 8.92 -0.54
N GLU A 498 29.42 8.39 -0.49
CA GLU A 498 29.96 7.77 0.71
C GLU A 498 31.45 8.09 0.89
N ALA A 499 31.87 8.16 2.15
CA ALA A 499 33.25 8.39 2.54
C ALA A 499 33.56 7.62 3.83
N GLY A 500 34.73 6.98 3.86
CA GLY A 500 35.07 6.05 4.93
C GLY A 500 36.29 5.20 4.61
N THR A 501 36.27 3.96 5.07
CA THR A 501 37.33 2.97 4.90
C THR A 501 36.75 1.64 4.41
N THR A 502 37.59 0.78 3.86
CA THR A 502 37.22 -0.59 3.45
C THR A 502 38.21 -1.58 4.06
N SER A 503 37.93 -2.89 3.93
CA SER A 503 38.87 -3.93 4.33
C SER A 503 40.20 -3.94 3.55
N GLN A 504 40.26 -3.29 2.39
CA GLN A 504 41.43 -3.29 1.50
C GLN A 504 42.10 -1.91 1.38
N THR A 505 41.53 -0.85 1.96
CA THR A 505 41.90 0.55 1.70
C THR A 505 41.80 1.43 2.94
N GLY A 506 42.80 2.27 3.17
CA GLY A 506 42.83 3.20 4.30
C GLY A 506 41.81 4.34 4.20
N PHE A 507 41.58 4.88 3.01
CA PHE A 507 40.50 5.84 2.73
C PHE A 507 39.78 5.46 1.43
N ALA A 508 38.46 5.55 1.44
CA ALA A 508 37.62 5.34 0.27
C ALA A 508 36.53 6.41 0.19
N ALA A 509 36.25 6.86 -1.02
CA ALA A 509 35.14 7.75 -1.31
C ALA A 509 34.48 7.40 -2.64
N ALA A 510 33.16 7.47 -2.69
CA ALA A 510 32.39 7.21 -3.90
C ALA A 510 31.30 8.28 -4.06
N LEU A 511 31.06 8.66 -5.31
CA LEU A 511 29.95 9.50 -5.72
C LEU A 511 29.34 8.87 -6.98
N GLU A 512 28.05 8.57 -6.95
CA GLU A 512 27.32 8.02 -8.08
C GLU A 512 26.02 8.81 -8.27
N ALA A 513 25.65 9.06 -9.51
CA ALA A 513 24.36 9.65 -9.85
C ALA A 513 23.80 9.02 -11.11
N SER A 514 22.48 8.83 -11.15
CA SER A 514 21.78 8.32 -12.33
C SER A 514 20.41 8.97 -12.53
N LYS A 515 19.99 9.04 -13.80
CA LYS A 515 18.73 9.68 -14.17
C LYS A 515 18.08 9.00 -15.38
N PRO A 516 16.76 8.76 -15.34
CA PRO A 516 16.02 8.31 -16.52
C PRO A 516 15.84 9.43 -17.54
N PHE A 517 16.00 9.08 -18.81
CA PHE A 517 15.72 9.89 -19.99
C PHE A 517 14.89 9.07 -21.00
N GLY A 518 13.57 9.16 -20.87
CA GLY A 518 12.65 8.36 -21.69
C GLY A 518 12.78 6.87 -21.38
N ILE A 519 13.26 6.09 -22.35
CA ILE A 519 13.48 4.64 -22.21
C ILE A 519 14.92 4.27 -21.81
N TYR A 520 15.76 5.27 -21.54
CA TYR A 520 17.15 5.06 -21.15
C TYR A 520 17.37 5.51 -19.72
N THR A 521 18.30 4.88 -19.01
CA THR A 521 18.84 5.42 -17.76
C THR A 521 20.32 5.66 -17.95
N LEU A 522 20.76 6.89 -17.69
CA LEU A 522 22.16 7.26 -17.73
C LEU A 522 22.69 7.40 -16.31
N GLY A 523 23.83 6.80 -16.04
CA GLY A 523 24.55 6.86 -14.77
C GLY A 523 25.99 7.33 -14.97
N ALA A 524 26.53 7.98 -13.94
CA ALA A 524 27.95 8.31 -13.86
C ALA A 524 28.43 8.13 -12.42
N GLY A 525 29.68 7.72 -12.25
CA GLY A 525 30.29 7.51 -10.94
C GLY A 525 31.76 7.91 -10.90
N LEU A 526 32.19 8.38 -9.73
CA LEU A 526 33.56 8.74 -9.39
C LEU A 526 33.93 8.00 -8.11
N TYR A 527 35.02 7.26 -8.12
CA TYR A 527 35.46 6.44 -7.00
C TYR A 527 36.93 6.68 -6.72
N ARG A 528 37.29 6.76 -5.45
CA ARG A 528 38.67 6.88 -4.99
C ARG A 528 38.93 5.86 -3.89
N PHE A 529 40.05 5.15 -4.02
CA PHE A 529 40.54 4.16 -3.07
C PHE A 529 42.03 4.38 -2.81
N ASP A 530 42.38 4.65 -1.55
CA ASP A 530 43.77 4.74 -1.10
C ASP A 530 44.20 3.34 -0.62
N MET A 531 44.79 2.56 -1.54
CA MET A 531 45.10 1.13 -1.35
C MET A 531 46.18 0.94 -0.27
N GLU A 532 45.98 0.02 0.67
CA GLU A 532 46.94 -0.24 1.76
C GLU A 532 48.22 -0.92 1.25
N SER A 533 48.09 -1.82 0.28
CA SER A 533 49.23 -2.49 -0.37
C SER A 533 49.91 -1.53 -1.36
N GLY A 534 51.00 -0.90 -0.93
CA GLY A 534 51.87 -0.08 -1.79
C GLY A 534 51.60 1.43 -1.83
N GLY A 535 50.66 1.95 -1.04
CA GLY A 535 50.37 3.39 -0.93
C GLY A 535 49.95 4.03 -2.26
N GLN A 536 49.35 3.25 -3.15
CA GLN A 536 48.90 3.69 -4.46
C GLN A 536 47.45 4.17 -4.37
N GLN A 537 47.21 5.34 -4.93
CA GLN A 537 45.86 5.88 -5.08
C GLN A 537 45.26 5.30 -6.35
N ARG A 538 44.03 4.82 -6.27
CA ARG A 538 43.25 4.34 -7.40
C ARG A 538 42.01 5.18 -7.55
N ASN A 539 41.86 5.79 -8.72
CA ASN A 539 40.65 6.51 -9.10
C ASN A 539 39.95 5.72 -10.20
N ILE A 540 38.64 5.58 -10.10
CA ILE A 540 37.83 4.91 -11.11
C ILE A 540 36.69 5.85 -11.52
N TYR A 541 36.50 5.99 -12.82
CA TYR A 541 35.43 6.77 -13.43
C TYR A 541 34.50 5.82 -14.17
N MET A 542 33.19 6.00 -13.99
CA MET A 542 32.16 5.15 -14.55
C MET A 542 31.17 5.98 -15.35
N VAL A 543 30.78 5.45 -16.50
CA VAL A 543 29.58 5.87 -17.24
C VAL A 543 28.76 4.62 -17.52
N ASN A 544 27.47 4.69 -17.26
CA ASN A 544 26.56 3.56 -17.42
C ASN A 544 25.31 3.95 -18.22
N LEU A 545 24.83 3.03 -19.04
CA LEU A 545 23.63 3.15 -19.84
C LEU A 545 22.79 1.89 -19.67
N HIS A 546 21.57 2.05 -19.16
CA HIS A 546 20.56 1.00 -19.18
C HIS A 546 19.48 1.28 -20.21
N ARG A 547 18.99 0.21 -20.84
CA ARG A 547 17.88 0.23 -21.78
C ARG A 547 17.04 -1.05 -21.63
N PRO A 548 15.75 -0.92 -21.28
CA PRO A 548 14.81 -2.02 -21.37
C PRO A 548 14.61 -2.46 -22.83
N LEU A 549 14.77 -3.76 -23.09
CA LEU A 549 14.57 -4.48 -24.36
C LEU A 549 13.47 -5.53 -24.19
N GLY A 550 12.23 -5.07 -24.05
CA GLY A 550 11.07 -5.94 -23.84
C GLY A 550 11.09 -6.57 -22.44
N LEU A 551 11.31 -7.88 -22.37
CA LEU A 551 11.44 -8.62 -21.10
C LEU A 551 12.85 -8.59 -20.51
N TYR A 552 13.83 -8.08 -21.27
CA TYR A 552 15.22 -8.00 -20.86
C TYR A 552 15.60 -6.56 -20.56
N ASP A 553 16.57 -6.38 -19.69
CA ASP A 553 17.24 -5.11 -19.46
C ASP A 553 18.69 -5.22 -19.94
N PHE A 554 19.09 -4.28 -20.80
CA PHE A 554 20.45 -4.21 -21.33
C PHE A 554 21.20 -3.08 -20.64
N GLY A 555 22.30 -3.43 -19.99
CA GLY A 555 23.26 -2.50 -19.38
C GLY A 555 24.56 -2.44 -20.17
N ALA A 556 25.11 -1.24 -20.33
CA ALA A 556 26.42 -1.01 -20.91
C ALA A 556 27.19 -0.02 -20.04
N MET A 557 28.25 -0.52 -19.41
CA MET A 557 29.10 0.23 -18.50
C MET A 557 30.48 0.42 -19.11
N GLY A 558 30.98 1.66 -19.12
CA GLY A 558 32.36 2.00 -19.42
C GLY A 558 33.08 2.42 -18.14
N LEU A 559 34.31 1.94 -17.98
CA LEU A 559 35.16 2.19 -16.83
C LEU A 559 36.51 2.77 -17.29
N LEU A 560 37.02 3.75 -16.56
CA LEU A 560 38.39 4.24 -16.67
C LEU A 560 39.03 4.16 -15.29
N GLY A 561 40.03 3.29 -15.14
CA GLY A 561 40.78 3.11 -13.91
C GLY A 561 42.15 3.77 -14.04
N GLU A 562 42.54 4.56 -13.04
CA GLU A 562 43.83 5.24 -12.98
C GLU A 562 44.50 4.97 -11.64
N ASP A 563 45.75 4.51 -11.67
CA ASP A 563 46.64 4.53 -10.53
C ASP A 563 47.94 5.29 -10.87
N LYS A 564 48.93 5.26 -9.96
CA LYS A 564 50.20 5.98 -10.18
C LYS A 564 51.00 5.47 -11.39
N THR A 565 50.70 4.27 -11.89
CA THR A 565 51.51 3.54 -12.86
C THR A 565 50.78 3.22 -14.16
N LYS A 566 49.46 3.05 -14.12
CA LYS A 566 48.62 2.60 -15.24
C LYS A 566 47.33 3.40 -15.34
N SER A 567 46.84 3.54 -16.56
CA SER A 567 45.52 4.08 -16.89
C SER A 567 44.88 3.13 -17.90
N ASP A 568 43.87 2.37 -17.46
CA ASP A 568 43.25 1.33 -18.29
C ASP A 568 41.75 1.57 -18.45
N LYS A 569 41.22 1.06 -19.56
CA LYS A 569 39.80 1.16 -19.92
C LYS A 569 39.15 -0.20 -19.79
N GLY A 570 38.07 -0.25 -19.01
CA GLY A 570 37.23 -1.42 -18.84
C GLY A 570 35.84 -1.20 -19.40
N TYR A 571 35.12 -2.29 -19.64
CA TYR A 571 33.70 -2.24 -19.96
C TYR A 571 32.99 -3.53 -19.54
N VAL A 572 31.71 -3.38 -19.21
CA VAL A 572 30.83 -4.48 -18.84
C VAL A 572 29.54 -4.35 -19.64
N PHE A 573 29.12 -5.43 -20.28
CA PHE A 573 27.80 -5.53 -20.88
C PHE A 573 26.95 -6.49 -20.07
N THR A 574 25.74 -6.06 -19.72
CA THR A 574 24.79 -6.83 -18.92
C THR A 574 23.53 -7.06 -19.75
N LEU A 575 23.02 -8.28 -19.74
CA LEU A 575 21.68 -8.62 -20.17
C LEU A 575 20.99 -9.37 -19.03
N ALA A 576 19.99 -8.74 -18.41
CA ALA A 576 19.26 -9.30 -17.28
C ALA A 576 17.79 -9.50 -17.63
N ARG A 577 17.12 -10.45 -16.97
CA ARG A 577 15.67 -10.63 -17.07
C ARG A 577 15.08 -10.95 -15.70
N GLY A 578 14.08 -10.16 -15.32
CA GLY A 578 13.41 -10.28 -14.03
C GLY A 578 14.23 -9.66 -12.90
N GLU A 579 13.82 -9.98 -11.68
CA GLU A 579 14.47 -9.58 -10.43
C GLU A 579 14.32 -10.74 -9.44
N ASP A 580 15.27 -10.88 -8.52
CA ASP A 580 15.21 -11.86 -7.45
C ASP A 580 14.05 -11.55 -6.49
N ARG A 581 13.07 -12.45 -6.45
CA ARG A 581 11.95 -12.42 -5.51
C ARG A 581 11.84 -13.75 -4.82
N THR A 582 12.42 -13.83 -3.62
CA THR A 582 12.47 -15.08 -2.86
C THR A 582 11.10 -15.50 -2.33
N TRP A 583 10.13 -14.59 -2.23
CA TRP A 583 8.78 -14.88 -1.75
C TRP A 583 7.82 -15.41 -2.82
N GLU A 584 8.10 -15.15 -4.11
CA GLU A 584 7.22 -15.49 -5.21
C GLU A 584 7.64 -16.84 -5.81
N ARG A 585 6.88 -17.89 -5.50
CA ARG A 585 7.18 -19.24 -6.03
C ARG A 585 7.22 -19.23 -7.56
N GLY A 586 8.29 -19.78 -8.13
CA GLY A 586 8.50 -19.83 -9.57
C GLY A 586 9.09 -18.54 -10.16
N ASN A 587 9.34 -17.51 -9.35
CA ASN A 587 10.13 -16.36 -9.78
C ASN A 587 11.49 -16.86 -10.30
N THR A 588 11.89 -16.30 -11.43
CA THR A 588 13.14 -16.65 -12.08
C THR A 588 13.86 -15.39 -12.52
N TYR A 589 15.10 -15.25 -12.08
CA TYR A 589 16.01 -14.22 -12.49
C TYR A 589 17.11 -14.81 -13.35
N TYR A 590 17.47 -14.11 -14.42
CA TYR A 590 18.56 -14.49 -15.30
C TYR A 590 19.49 -13.31 -15.51
N PHE A 591 20.78 -13.60 -15.59
CA PHE A 591 21.73 -12.63 -16.09
C PHE A 591 22.78 -13.27 -16.99
N LEU A 592 23.25 -12.47 -17.94
CA LEU A 592 24.42 -12.74 -18.75
C LEU A 592 25.25 -11.46 -18.80
N LYS A 593 26.52 -11.58 -18.44
CA LYS A 593 27.48 -10.49 -18.43
C LYS A 593 28.68 -10.85 -19.27
N TYR A 594 29.18 -9.87 -20.01
CA TYR A 594 30.50 -9.92 -20.62
C TYR A 594 31.37 -8.85 -19.98
N TYR A 595 32.56 -9.27 -19.56
CA TYR A 595 33.51 -8.43 -18.84
C TYR A 595 34.76 -8.21 -19.67
N HIS A 596 35.28 -6.99 -19.61
CA HIS A 596 36.68 -6.68 -19.86
C HIS A 596 37.10 -5.66 -18.81
N GLN A 597 37.68 -6.12 -17.71
CA GLN A 597 38.03 -5.30 -16.56
C GLN A 597 39.51 -5.46 -16.21
N PRO A 598 40.37 -4.55 -16.66
CA PRO A 598 41.74 -4.43 -16.18
C PRO A 598 41.79 -4.23 -14.66
N TYR A 599 42.87 -4.65 -14.01
CA TYR A 599 43.04 -4.59 -12.56
C TYR A 599 42.78 -3.21 -11.94
N THR A 600 43.06 -2.13 -12.67
CA THR A 600 42.83 -0.74 -12.22
C THR A 600 41.36 -0.34 -12.15
N THR A 601 40.44 -1.14 -12.70
CA THR A 601 39.01 -0.81 -12.84
C THR A 601 38.09 -1.43 -11.78
N TYR A 602 38.63 -2.17 -10.82
CA TYR A 602 37.88 -2.75 -9.70
C TYR A 602 38.77 -2.88 -8.44
N VAL A 603 38.13 -3.19 -7.32
CA VAL A 603 38.78 -3.43 -6.02
C VAL A 603 38.29 -4.74 -5.38
N SER A 604 36.98 -4.98 -5.37
CA SER A 604 36.39 -6.22 -4.85
C SER A 604 35.13 -6.54 -5.62
N HIS A 605 35.10 -7.64 -6.36
CA HIS A 605 34.00 -7.92 -7.28
C HIS A 605 32.90 -8.76 -6.64
N THR A 606 31.63 -8.46 -6.97
CA THR A 606 30.44 -9.21 -6.47
C THR A 606 30.35 -10.68 -6.95
N MET A 607 31.22 -11.12 -7.87
CA MET A 607 31.02 -12.41 -8.55
C MET A 607 31.60 -13.58 -7.76
N GLU A 608 30.97 -14.75 -7.85
CA GLU A 608 31.52 -16.00 -7.29
C GLU A 608 32.62 -16.62 -8.19
N GLY A 609 32.95 -15.93 -9.29
CA GLY A 609 34.04 -16.27 -10.20
C GLY A 609 35.44 -15.91 -9.68
N MET A 610 36.48 -16.31 -10.40
CA MET A 610 37.89 -16.14 -9.98
C MET A 610 38.46 -14.71 -10.15
N ALA A 611 37.63 -13.69 -10.41
CA ALA A 611 38.08 -12.34 -10.78
C ALA A 611 39.04 -11.69 -9.78
N ASP A 612 38.80 -11.86 -8.47
CA ASP A 612 39.61 -11.25 -7.42
C ASP A 612 40.99 -11.93 -7.23
N TYR A 613 41.21 -13.08 -7.91
CA TYR A 613 42.49 -13.80 -7.91
C TYR A 613 43.33 -13.53 -9.18
N MET A 614 42.81 -12.74 -10.12
CA MET A 614 43.39 -12.47 -11.44
C MET A 614 43.95 -11.03 -11.51
N HIS A 615 44.90 -10.79 -12.42
CA HIS A 615 45.50 -9.46 -12.65
C HIS A 615 44.67 -8.65 -13.66
N GLY A 616 43.37 -8.58 -13.42
CA GLY A 616 42.39 -8.14 -14.40
C GLY A 616 41.97 -9.26 -15.35
N PHE A 617 40.73 -9.19 -15.83
CA PHE A 617 40.10 -10.31 -16.49
C PHE A 617 39.17 -9.88 -17.64
N LYS A 618 38.90 -10.82 -18.53
CA LYS A 618 37.81 -10.73 -19.51
C LYS A 618 37.10 -12.05 -19.67
N GLY A 619 35.82 -12.03 -20.04
CA GLY A 619 35.09 -13.27 -20.27
C GLY A 619 33.60 -13.13 -20.02
N PHE A 620 32.92 -14.27 -19.99
CA PHE A 620 31.49 -14.34 -19.78
C PHE A 620 31.18 -14.85 -18.37
N GLY A 621 30.17 -14.25 -17.75
CA GLY A 621 29.52 -14.75 -16.54
C GLY A 621 28.02 -14.80 -16.75
N GLY A 622 27.35 -15.82 -16.25
CA GLY A 622 25.90 -15.91 -16.35
C GLY A 622 25.32 -16.77 -15.26
N GLY A 623 24.10 -16.47 -14.87
CA GLY A 623 23.44 -17.15 -13.77
C GLY A 623 21.92 -17.20 -13.93
N ILE A 624 21.34 -18.16 -13.21
CA ILE A 624 19.92 -18.33 -13.03
C ILE A 624 19.63 -18.46 -11.54
N HIS A 625 18.69 -17.64 -11.05
CA HIS A 625 18.14 -17.80 -9.72
C HIS A 625 16.67 -18.20 -9.85
N TYR A 626 16.26 -19.20 -9.08
CA TYR A 626 14.93 -19.78 -9.15
C TYR A 626 14.36 -19.99 -7.75
N THR A 627 13.22 -19.35 -7.48
CA THR A 627 12.51 -19.48 -6.21
C THR A 627 11.69 -20.78 -6.22
N VAL A 628 12.24 -21.86 -5.65
CA VAL A 628 11.63 -23.21 -5.64
C VAL A 628 10.35 -23.27 -4.80
N ALA A 629 10.34 -22.53 -3.69
CA ALA A 629 9.24 -22.36 -2.75
C ALA A 629 9.40 -20.99 -2.09
N PRO A 630 8.34 -20.42 -1.46
CA PRO A 630 8.47 -19.16 -0.74
C PRO A 630 9.65 -19.22 0.26
N ASN A 631 10.51 -18.22 0.17
CA ASN A 631 11.76 -18.04 0.91
C ASN A 631 12.90 -19.03 0.61
N TRP A 632 12.71 -19.95 -0.34
CA TRP A 632 13.74 -20.87 -0.80
C TRP A 632 14.24 -20.48 -2.18
N LEU A 633 15.50 -20.07 -2.28
CA LEU A 633 16.14 -19.63 -3.51
C LEU A 633 17.24 -20.61 -3.92
N LEU A 634 17.12 -21.18 -5.12
CA LEU A 634 18.16 -21.96 -5.77
C LEU A 634 18.91 -21.05 -6.75
N GLN A 635 20.23 -20.94 -6.61
CA GLN A 635 21.08 -20.12 -7.44
C GLN A 635 22.08 -21.02 -8.17
N GLY A 636 22.30 -20.75 -9.45
CA GLY A 636 23.30 -21.42 -10.26
C GLY A 636 24.00 -20.43 -11.16
N GLU A 637 25.33 -20.39 -11.09
CA GLU A 637 26.17 -19.45 -11.84
C GLU A 637 27.33 -20.16 -12.54
N TYR A 638 27.74 -19.59 -13.66
CA TYR A 638 28.86 -20.04 -14.46
C TYR A 638 29.71 -18.86 -14.92
N TYR A 639 31.02 -19.00 -14.81
CA TYR A 639 31.99 -18.02 -15.27
C TYR A 639 33.07 -18.70 -16.11
N SER A 640 33.41 -18.09 -17.24
CA SER A 640 34.56 -18.44 -18.08
C SER A 640 35.37 -17.17 -18.30
N LEU A 641 36.46 -17.05 -17.54
CA LEU A 641 37.29 -15.85 -17.44
C LEU A 641 38.70 -16.14 -17.93
N LYS A 642 39.30 -15.12 -18.52
CA LYS A 642 40.68 -15.13 -18.98
C LYS A 642 41.43 -13.95 -18.39
N ASP A 643 42.60 -14.21 -17.83
CA ASP A 643 43.47 -13.20 -17.25
C ASP A 643 44.03 -12.31 -18.36
N LEU A 644 44.09 -11.00 -18.10
CA LEU A 644 44.53 -10.01 -19.08
C LEU A 644 46.05 -9.88 -19.16
N GLU A 645 46.79 -10.21 -18.10
CA GLU A 645 48.24 -10.12 -18.05
C GLU A 645 48.92 -11.44 -18.45
N ASN A 646 48.59 -12.56 -17.79
CA ASN A 646 49.25 -13.85 -18.04
C ASN A 646 48.50 -14.73 -19.06
N GLY A 647 47.23 -14.43 -19.35
CA GLY A 647 46.43 -15.15 -20.34
C GLY A 647 45.87 -16.51 -19.88
N ALA A 648 45.95 -16.83 -18.59
CA ALA A 648 45.38 -18.03 -17.99
C ALA A 648 43.85 -18.06 -18.15
N ASN A 649 43.28 -19.24 -18.35
CA ASN A 649 41.82 -19.42 -18.39
C ASN A 649 41.33 -20.08 -17.10
N ASN A 650 40.28 -19.51 -16.53
CA ASN A 650 39.63 -19.98 -15.31
C ASN A 650 38.13 -20.17 -15.56
N HIS A 651 37.59 -21.27 -15.04
CA HIS A 651 36.18 -21.63 -15.13
C HIS A 651 35.64 -21.89 -13.73
N THR A 652 34.49 -21.30 -13.43
CA THR A 652 33.76 -21.53 -12.18
C THR A 652 32.36 -22.00 -12.49
N ILE A 653 31.92 -23.07 -11.81
CA ILE A 653 30.49 -23.39 -11.64
C ILE A 653 30.17 -23.23 -10.16
N TRP A 654 29.17 -22.44 -9.83
CA TRP A 654 28.73 -22.23 -8.46
C TRP A 654 27.23 -22.51 -8.32
N VAL A 655 26.84 -23.20 -7.26
CA VAL A 655 25.45 -23.53 -6.97
C VAL A 655 25.18 -23.30 -5.49
N ALA A 656 24.06 -22.67 -5.16
CA ALA A 656 23.64 -22.45 -3.78
C ALA A 656 22.15 -22.66 -3.56
N LEU A 657 21.81 -23.12 -2.37
CA LEU A 657 20.46 -23.12 -1.85
C LEU A 657 20.40 -22.22 -0.61
N SER A 658 19.61 -21.16 -0.69
CA SER A 658 19.37 -20.22 0.40
C SER A 658 17.95 -20.35 0.93
N TYR A 659 17.81 -20.32 2.26
CA TYR A 659 16.55 -20.17 2.96
C TYR A 659 16.54 -18.85 3.74
N TYR A 660 15.54 -18.01 3.47
CA TYR A 660 15.33 -16.74 4.15
C TYR A 660 14.25 -16.87 5.23
N PHE A 661 14.44 -16.23 6.37
CA PHE A 661 13.48 -16.29 7.48
C PHE A 661 13.39 -14.96 8.23
N SER A 662 12.24 -14.72 8.87
CA SER A 662 11.97 -13.53 9.68
C SER A 662 11.13 -13.89 10.92
N ASN A 663 11.18 -13.05 11.96
CA ASN A 663 10.38 -13.22 13.20
C ASN A 663 9.11 -12.33 13.25
N TYR A 664 8.74 -11.71 12.14
CA TYR A 664 7.69 -10.70 12.05
C TYR A 664 7.04 -10.69 10.68
N ILE A 665 5.86 -10.09 10.62
CA ILE A 665 5.15 -9.74 9.38
C ILE A 665 5.37 -8.23 9.23
N SER A 666 5.77 -7.74 8.06
CA SER A 666 5.99 -6.30 7.86
C SER A 666 4.64 -5.59 7.72
N ASN A 667 4.52 -4.36 8.24
CA ASN A 667 3.26 -3.59 8.20
C ASN A 667 3.07 -2.81 6.91
#